data_AF-A0A0R2S7B2-F1
#
_entry.id   AF-A0A0R2S7B2-F1
#
_cell.length_a   1.000
_cell.length_b   1.000
_cell.length_c   1.000
_cell.angle_alpha   90.00
_cell.angle_beta   90.00
_cell.angle_gamma   90.00
#
_symmetry.space_group_name_H-M   'P 1'
#
loop_
_entity.id
_entity.type
_entity.pdbx_description
1 polymer ?
#
loop_
_entity_poly.entity_id
_entity_poly.type
_entity_poly.pdbx_seq_one_letter_code
_entity_poly.pdbx_strand_id
1 'polypeptide(L)'
;MLQGIPTELPAKKNRNPKISHAPKRKDILTKEEKRLAIRNGLRYFPEHMHPTLAPEFAEELKTYGRIYMYRFMPDYEIKARHLEDFPHKSKQAAAIQLMLSNNLDDAIAQHPQELITYGGNGSVFQNWAQYLLCMQYLAEMTDEQTLAIYSGHPMGLFPSHKDAPRVVVTNGMMIPNYSKADDWEKFNALGVTQFGQMTAGSFMYIGPQGIVHGTTITVLNAARKIDPKAEDLSGKIFVTSGLGGMSGAQAKAGVIAKGVCIVAEINPQATYKRQDQGWVDEVFTNLDELLDRAVIAREQKEAVSLAYDGNIVELWERIVDRNIHIEIGSDQTSLHNPWSGGYYPLGMSYEAANEMMIKNTEQFKKEVQKTLIRHTDAINTLTARGMYFFDYGNAFLLESSRAGAAILNAKGDFKYPSYVQDIMGPMCFDYGFGPFRWVCTSNDPKDLAITDKIACSVLEELMKDSPSDIKLQMSDNINWIKAAGENKMVVGSQARILYADAEGRMKIAEAFNNAVFDGTLSAPVVLGRDHHDVSGTDSPYRETSNIYDGSQFTADMAIQNVIGDSFRGATWVSIHNGGGVGWGEVINGGFGMLLDGSADSERRLKSMLFWDVNNGISRRSWARNKEANFAIKRAMQMNPNLKVTMPNIADDDLINNLEF
;
A
#
# COMPACT_ATOMS: atom_id res chain seq x y z
N MET A 1 -13.07 -24.81 7.29
CA MET A 1 -13.75 -23.53 7.04
C MET A 1 -15.10 -23.45 7.76
N LEU A 2 -16.10 -24.28 7.44
CA LEU A 2 -17.46 -24.19 8.03
C LEU A 2 -17.57 -24.38 9.55
N GLN A 3 -16.58 -24.99 10.21
CA GLN A 3 -16.63 -25.27 11.65
C GLN A 3 -16.52 -23.99 12.52
N GLY A 4 -15.85 -22.94 12.03
CA GLY A 4 -15.50 -21.80 12.87
C GLY A 4 -14.60 -22.19 14.04
N ILE A 5 -14.96 -21.74 15.25
CA ILE A 5 -14.28 -22.14 16.49
C ILE A 5 -14.62 -23.61 16.81
N PRO A 6 -13.63 -24.50 16.94
CA PRO A 6 -13.89 -25.90 17.25
C PRO A 6 -14.53 -26.05 18.63
N THR A 7 -15.41 -27.04 18.79
CA THR A 7 -16.08 -27.36 20.06
C THR A 7 -15.14 -28.00 21.08
N GLU A 8 -14.13 -28.71 20.58
CA GLU A 8 -13.08 -29.36 21.37
C GLU A 8 -11.75 -28.63 21.18
N LEU A 9 -10.90 -28.69 22.21
CA LEU A 9 -9.60 -28.04 22.18
C LEU A 9 -8.67 -28.76 21.19
N PRO A 10 -8.23 -28.12 20.08
CA PRO A 10 -7.32 -28.76 19.14
C PRO A 10 -5.93 -28.90 19.77
N ALA A 11 -5.07 -29.75 19.20
CA ALA A 11 -3.70 -29.91 19.69
C ALA A 11 -2.93 -28.57 19.67
N LYS A 12 -2.03 -28.38 20.65
CA LYS A 12 -1.18 -27.18 20.70
C LYS A 12 -0.27 -27.16 19.49
N LYS A 13 -0.15 -26.00 18.84
CA LYS A 13 0.73 -25.79 17.68
C LYS A 13 1.93 -24.94 18.05
N ASN A 14 3.08 -25.28 17.46
CA ASN A 14 4.30 -24.49 17.56
C ASN A 14 4.50 -23.72 16.26
N ARG A 15 5.20 -22.58 16.36
CA ARG A 15 5.60 -21.79 15.20
C ARG A 15 6.54 -22.59 14.29
N ASN A 16 6.44 -22.36 12.97
CA ASN A 16 7.32 -23.00 12.00
C ASN A 16 8.65 -22.22 11.90
N PRO A 17 9.79 -22.77 12.37
CA PRO A 17 11.05 -22.04 12.38
C PRO A 17 11.62 -21.75 10.98
N LYS A 18 11.04 -22.33 9.92
CA LYS A 18 11.50 -22.16 8.53
C LYS A 18 10.91 -20.93 7.83
N ILE A 19 9.95 -20.25 8.44
CA ILE A 19 9.31 -19.07 7.85
C ILE A 19 9.61 -17.82 8.67
N SER A 20 9.40 -16.67 8.03
CA SER A 20 9.57 -15.35 8.64
C SER A 20 8.53 -15.12 9.74
N HIS A 21 8.97 -14.60 10.89
CA HIS A 21 8.13 -14.30 12.05
C HIS A 21 8.20 -12.85 12.46
N ALA A 22 7.08 -12.31 12.94
CA ALA A 22 7.05 -10.95 13.45
C ALA A 22 7.97 -10.81 14.68
N PRO A 23 8.68 -9.67 14.83
CA PRO A 23 9.48 -9.41 16.02
C PRO A 23 8.58 -9.27 17.26
N LYS A 24 9.18 -9.49 18.44
CA LYS A 24 8.50 -9.27 19.71
C LYS A 24 8.00 -7.82 19.80
N ARG A 25 6.73 -7.63 20.14
CA ARG A 25 6.11 -6.30 20.30
C ARG A 25 6.41 -5.67 21.65
N LYS A 26 6.27 -4.35 21.73
CA LYS A 26 6.52 -3.55 22.94
C LYS A 26 5.65 -4.05 24.10
N ASP A 27 6.26 -4.34 25.24
CA ASP A 27 5.54 -4.68 26.47
C ASP A 27 5.07 -3.40 27.18
N ILE A 28 3.94 -2.84 26.72
CA ILE A 28 3.39 -1.57 27.21
C ILE A 28 2.26 -1.73 28.22
N LEU A 29 1.67 -2.93 28.32
CA LEU A 29 0.49 -3.16 29.15
C LEU A 29 0.84 -3.21 30.65
N THR A 30 0.05 -2.52 31.46
CA THR A 30 0.04 -2.70 32.91
C THR A 30 -0.46 -4.09 33.30
N LYS A 31 -0.30 -4.47 34.58
CA LYS A 31 -0.78 -5.76 35.09
C LYS A 31 -2.30 -5.96 34.90
N GLU A 32 -3.10 -4.92 35.14
CA GLU A 32 -4.56 -5.00 34.94
C GLU A 32 -4.92 -5.08 33.47
N GLU A 33 -4.20 -4.37 32.60
CA GLU A 33 -4.40 -4.44 31.16
C GLU A 33 -3.98 -5.80 30.58
N LYS A 34 -2.91 -6.42 31.10
CA LYS A 34 -2.56 -7.80 30.73
C LYS A 34 -3.70 -8.77 31.08
N ARG A 35 -4.28 -8.65 32.28
CA ARG A 35 -5.46 -9.44 32.67
C ARG A 35 -6.64 -9.18 31.74
N LEU A 36 -6.87 -7.93 31.36
CA LEU A 36 -7.91 -7.56 30.41
C LEU A 36 -7.66 -8.17 29.02
N ALA A 37 -6.42 -8.15 28.52
CA ALA A 37 -6.03 -8.78 27.26
C ALA A 37 -6.36 -10.28 27.26
N ILE A 38 -6.08 -10.99 28.37
CA ILE A 38 -6.46 -12.41 28.50
C ILE A 38 -7.98 -12.58 28.48
N ARG A 39 -8.74 -11.77 29.23
CA ARG A 39 -10.22 -11.83 29.18
C ARG A 39 -10.75 -11.58 27.76
N ASN A 40 -10.19 -10.60 27.06
CA ASN A 40 -10.56 -10.28 25.68
C ASN A 40 -10.20 -11.42 24.73
N GLY A 41 -9.08 -12.13 24.93
CA GLY A 41 -8.73 -13.32 24.16
C GLY A 41 -9.67 -14.49 24.43
N LEU A 42 -10.07 -14.71 25.69
CA LEU A 42 -10.96 -15.80 26.08
C LEU A 42 -12.40 -15.66 25.57
N ARG A 43 -12.84 -14.44 25.21
CA ARG A 43 -14.22 -14.17 24.73
C ARG A 43 -14.63 -14.98 23.49
N TYR A 44 -13.65 -15.47 22.74
CA TYR A 44 -13.88 -16.25 21.51
C TYR A 44 -14.18 -17.73 21.79
N PHE A 45 -14.00 -18.19 23.03
CA PHE A 45 -14.01 -19.61 23.34
C PHE A 45 -15.02 -19.93 24.45
N PRO A 46 -15.63 -21.14 24.42
CA PRO A 46 -16.49 -21.61 25.50
C PRO A 46 -15.70 -21.79 26.80
N GLU A 47 -16.41 -21.63 27.93
CA GLU A 47 -15.80 -21.56 29.28
C GLU A 47 -14.95 -22.78 29.63
N HIS A 48 -15.33 -23.98 29.17
CA HIS A 48 -14.59 -25.21 29.46
C HIS A 48 -13.16 -25.23 28.89
N MET A 49 -12.86 -24.41 27.88
CA MET A 49 -11.51 -24.27 27.32
C MET A 49 -10.65 -23.27 28.09
N HIS A 50 -11.26 -22.38 28.89
CA HIS A 50 -10.56 -21.26 29.53
C HIS A 50 -9.43 -21.71 30.47
N PRO A 51 -9.55 -22.79 31.27
CA PRO A 51 -8.46 -23.23 32.15
C PRO A 51 -7.15 -23.56 31.41
N THR A 52 -7.25 -24.01 30.16
CA THR A 52 -6.08 -24.31 29.32
C THR A 52 -5.63 -23.09 28.50
N LEU A 53 -6.58 -22.33 27.96
CA LEU A 53 -6.27 -21.20 27.07
C LEU A 53 -5.75 -19.97 27.83
N ALA A 54 -6.24 -19.70 29.04
CA ALA A 54 -5.79 -18.54 29.82
C ALA A 54 -4.26 -18.52 30.08
N PRO A 55 -3.63 -19.60 30.59
CA PRO A 55 -2.18 -19.63 30.75
C PRO A 55 -1.43 -19.62 29.41
N GLU A 56 -1.99 -20.22 28.35
CA GLU A 56 -1.39 -20.20 27.01
C GLU A 56 -1.35 -18.79 26.42
N PHE A 57 -2.46 -18.05 26.50
CA PHE A 57 -2.54 -16.66 26.05
C PHE A 57 -1.65 -15.74 26.89
N ALA A 58 -1.51 -16.00 28.19
CA ALA A 58 -0.56 -15.27 29.04
C ALA A 58 0.89 -15.49 28.59
N GLU A 59 1.24 -16.71 28.20
CA GLU A 59 2.57 -17.03 27.69
C GLU A 59 2.82 -16.43 26.30
N GLU A 60 1.83 -16.46 25.40
CA GLU A 60 1.93 -15.76 24.10
C GLU A 60 2.15 -14.26 24.29
N LEU A 61 1.33 -13.62 25.15
CA LEU A 61 1.45 -12.19 25.45
C LEU A 61 2.82 -11.84 26.02
N LYS A 62 3.37 -12.67 26.90
CA LYS A 62 4.71 -12.48 27.48
C LYS A 62 5.82 -12.66 26.46
N THR A 63 5.70 -13.69 25.60
CA THR A 63 6.74 -14.08 24.66
C THR A 63 6.79 -13.15 23.46
N TYR A 64 5.63 -12.85 22.88
CA TYR A 64 5.51 -12.15 21.60
C TYR A 64 4.98 -10.72 21.75
N GLY A 65 4.45 -10.36 22.92
CA GLY A 65 3.76 -9.09 23.14
C GLY A 65 2.33 -9.08 22.58
N ARG A 66 1.85 -10.19 22.03
CA ARG A 66 0.54 -10.36 21.38
C ARG A 66 -0.01 -11.77 21.63
N ILE A 67 -1.34 -11.91 21.50
CA ILE A 67 -2.06 -13.17 21.62
C ILE A 67 -2.55 -13.54 20.21
N TYR A 68 -1.79 -14.38 19.51
CA TYR A 68 -2.10 -14.82 18.13
C TYR A 68 -3.02 -16.03 18.10
N MET A 69 -3.08 -16.78 19.21
CA MET A 69 -3.87 -18.00 19.37
C MET A 69 -3.40 -19.10 18.40
N TYR A 70 -2.09 -19.36 18.35
CA TYR A 70 -1.46 -20.27 17.35
C TYR A 70 -2.09 -21.66 17.31
N ARG A 71 -2.61 -22.14 18.45
CA ARG A 71 -3.36 -23.40 18.56
C ARG A 71 -4.48 -23.54 17.53
N PHE A 72 -5.11 -22.42 17.14
CA PHE A 72 -6.27 -22.38 16.25
C PHE A 72 -5.92 -22.10 14.79
N MET A 73 -4.63 -21.96 14.45
CA MET A 73 -4.20 -21.87 13.06
C MET A 73 -4.67 -23.10 12.29
N PRO A 74 -5.26 -22.99 11.08
CA PRO A 74 -5.69 -24.15 10.30
C PRO A 74 -4.54 -25.06 9.87
N ASP A 75 -4.84 -26.34 9.60
CA ASP A 75 -3.87 -27.30 9.03
C ASP A 75 -3.89 -27.37 7.50
N TYR A 76 -4.88 -26.74 6.85
CA TYR A 76 -4.91 -26.66 5.40
C TYR A 76 -4.04 -25.52 4.89
N GLU A 77 -3.51 -25.70 3.69
CA GLU A 77 -2.76 -24.66 2.99
C GLU A 77 -3.66 -23.45 2.67
N ILE A 78 -3.30 -22.27 3.19
CA ILE A 78 -4.01 -21.01 2.92
C ILE A 78 -3.40 -20.41 1.66
N LYS A 79 -4.16 -20.38 0.57
CA LYS A 79 -3.76 -19.78 -0.70
C LYS A 79 -4.97 -19.41 -1.55
N ALA A 80 -4.77 -18.53 -2.53
CA ALA A 80 -5.77 -18.28 -3.57
C ALA A 80 -6.00 -19.56 -4.40
N ARG A 81 -7.26 -19.83 -4.76
CA ARG A 81 -7.70 -20.99 -5.55
C ARG A 81 -8.86 -20.56 -6.46
N HIS A 82 -9.45 -21.50 -7.20
CA HIS A 82 -10.67 -21.20 -7.93
C HIS A 82 -11.79 -20.82 -6.95
N LEU A 83 -12.63 -19.84 -7.30
CA LEU A 83 -13.71 -19.34 -6.42
C LEU A 83 -14.63 -20.45 -5.92
N GLU A 84 -14.98 -21.37 -6.82
CA GLU A 84 -15.84 -22.52 -6.54
C GLU A 84 -15.23 -23.54 -5.56
N ASP A 85 -13.91 -23.46 -5.26
CA ASP A 85 -13.26 -24.32 -4.26
C ASP A 85 -13.56 -23.86 -2.81
N PHE A 86 -14.09 -22.65 -2.63
CA PHE A 86 -14.48 -22.12 -1.33
C PHE A 86 -15.93 -22.50 -1.03
N PRO A 87 -16.26 -23.01 0.17
CA PRO A 87 -17.65 -23.24 0.55
C PRO A 87 -18.37 -21.89 0.63
N HIS A 88 -19.52 -21.78 -0.02
CA HIS A 88 -20.26 -20.52 -0.07
C HIS A 88 -21.74 -20.73 -0.38
N LYS A 89 -22.57 -19.78 0.03
CA LYS A 89 -23.92 -19.55 -0.53
C LYS A 89 -23.95 -18.32 -1.44
N SER A 90 -23.11 -17.33 -1.14
CA SER A 90 -22.91 -16.12 -1.95
C SER A 90 -21.58 -16.22 -2.72
N LYS A 91 -21.62 -16.07 -4.05
CA LYS A 91 -20.39 -16.01 -4.88
C LYS A 91 -19.51 -14.83 -4.50
N GLN A 92 -20.12 -13.71 -4.11
CA GLN A 92 -19.40 -12.54 -3.61
C GLN A 92 -18.63 -12.83 -2.32
N ALA A 93 -19.21 -13.63 -1.41
CA ALA A 93 -18.51 -14.06 -0.21
C ALA A 93 -17.35 -15.03 -0.53
N ALA A 94 -17.51 -15.92 -1.51
CA ALA A 94 -16.43 -16.79 -1.99
C ALA A 94 -15.25 -16.00 -2.58
N ALA A 95 -15.54 -14.94 -3.34
CA ALA A 95 -14.51 -14.03 -3.85
C ALA A 95 -13.71 -13.37 -2.71
N ILE A 96 -14.38 -12.95 -1.62
CA ILE A 96 -13.71 -12.41 -0.44
C ILE A 96 -12.85 -13.47 0.25
N GLN A 97 -13.32 -14.72 0.36
CA GLN A 97 -12.53 -15.83 0.91
C GLN A 97 -11.24 -16.09 0.10
N LEU A 98 -11.33 -16.04 -1.23
CA LEU A 98 -10.17 -16.13 -2.13
C LEU A 98 -9.17 -15.02 -1.82
N MET A 99 -9.64 -13.77 -1.77
CA MET A 99 -8.80 -12.61 -1.53
C MET A 99 -8.14 -12.61 -0.15
N LEU A 100 -8.89 -12.98 0.88
CA LEU A 100 -8.38 -13.15 2.24
C LEU A 100 -7.32 -14.25 2.31
N SER A 101 -7.55 -15.37 1.62
CA SER A 101 -6.57 -16.45 1.52
C SER A 101 -5.32 -16.04 0.75
N ASN A 102 -5.44 -15.18 -0.27
CA ASN A 102 -4.28 -14.61 -0.96
C ASN A 102 -3.42 -13.76 -0.02
N ASN A 103 -4.04 -12.89 0.77
CA ASN A 103 -3.33 -12.02 1.71
C ASN A 103 -2.55 -12.78 2.81
N LEU A 104 -2.94 -14.03 3.08
CA LEU A 104 -2.33 -14.91 4.08
C LEU A 104 -1.52 -16.07 3.47
N ASP A 105 -1.38 -16.11 2.16
CA ASP A 105 -0.55 -17.09 1.47
C ASP A 105 0.91 -16.93 1.91
N ASP A 106 1.60 -18.03 2.22
CA ASP A 106 3.01 -18.02 2.64
C ASP A 106 3.94 -17.36 1.59
N ALA A 107 3.56 -17.40 0.31
CA ALA A 107 4.28 -16.73 -0.77
C ALA A 107 4.04 -15.20 -0.81
N ILE A 108 2.96 -14.73 -0.18
CA ILE A 108 2.51 -13.33 -0.21
C ILE A 108 2.81 -12.61 1.11
N ALA A 109 2.42 -13.22 2.23
CA ALA A 109 2.46 -12.59 3.54
C ALA A 109 3.88 -12.52 4.10
N GLN A 110 4.21 -11.38 4.70
CA GLN A 110 5.51 -11.15 5.33
C GLN A 110 5.71 -12.04 6.57
N HIS A 111 4.66 -12.19 7.38
CA HIS A 111 4.63 -13.07 8.57
C HIS A 111 3.28 -13.81 8.63
N PRO A 112 3.10 -14.88 7.82
CA PRO A 112 1.80 -15.53 7.64
C PRO A 112 1.22 -16.10 8.95
N GLN A 113 2.05 -16.67 9.82
CA GLN A 113 1.60 -17.23 11.11
C GLN A 113 1.15 -16.17 12.13
N GLU A 114 1.57 -14.92 11.96
CA GLU A 114 1.11 -13.77 12.74
C GLU A 114 0.04 -12.93 11.98
N LEU A 115 -0.47 -13.45 10.87
CA LEU A 115 -1.51 -12.85 10.03
C LEU A 115 -1.14 -11.47 9.47
N ILE A 116 0.16 -11.21 9.28
CA ILE A 116 0.70 -9.95 8.76
C ILE A 116 1.09 -10.11 7.30
N THR A 117 0.44 -9.34 6.43
CA THR A 117 0.69 -9.37 4.99
C THR A 117 1.92 -8.55 4.60
N TYR A 118 2.04 -7.30 5.06
CA TYR A 118 3.19 -6.43 4.74
C TYR A 118 3.32 -5.23 5.70
N GLY A 119 4.35 -4.42 5.49
CA GLY A 119 4.59 -3.20 6.29
C GLY A 119 5.04 -3.48 7.72
N GLY A 120 5.53 -4.69 8.01
CA GLY A 120 5.98 -5.13 9.34
C GLY A 120 4.87 -5.43 10.35
N ASN A 121 3.70 -4.79 10.25
CA ASN A 121 2.57 -5.00 11.15
C ASN A 121 1.18 -4.85 10.48
N GLY A 122 1.11 -4.65 9.16
CA GLY A 122 -0.14 -4.61 8.41
C GLY A 122 -0.82 -5.98 8.39
N SER A 123 -1.82 -6.17 9.24
CA SER A 123 -2.45 -7.47 9.50
C SER A 123 -3.83 -7.62 8.84
N VAL A 124 -4.14 -8.86 8.48
CA VAL A 124 -5.47 -9.28 8.04
C VAL A 124 -6.39 -9.42 9.27
N PHE A 125 -5.89 -10.06 10.31
CA PHE A 125 -6.58 -10.28 11.59
C PHE A 125 -5.60 -10.17 12.76
N GLN A 126 -6.12 -9.96 13.97
CA GLN A 126 -5.30 -9.91 15.18
C GLN A 126 -4.89 -11.30 15.66
N ASN A 127 -5.72 -12.31 15.39
CA ASN A 127 -5.53 -13.68 15.86
C ASN A 127 -6.29 -14.70 15.01
N TRP A 128 -5.95 -15.98 15.18
CA TRP A 128 -6.53 -17.07 14.41
C TRP A 128 -8.01 -17.35 14.70
N ALA A 129 -8.54 -16.98 15.87
CA ALA A 129 -9.98 -17.11 16.14
C ALA A 129 -10.82 -16.20 15.23
N GLN A 130 -10.34 -14.96 14.99
CA GLN A 130 -10.99 -14.03 14.07
C GLN A 130 -11.00 -14.56 12.64
N TYR A 131 -9.89 -15.14 12.17
CA TYR A 131 -9.81 -15.81 10.87
C TYR A 131 -10.87 -16.92 10.75
N LEU A 132 -10.93 -17.83 11.73
CA LEU A 132 -11.86 -18.97 11.70
C LEU A 132 -13.32 -18.52 11.63
N LEU A 133 -13.71 -17.55 12.48
CA LEU A 133 -15.06 -17.00 12.49
C LEU A 133 -15.39 -16.26 11.19
N CYS A 134 -14.46 -15.46 10.66
CA CYS A 134 -14.68 -14.74 9.41
C CYS A 134 -14.90 -15.70 8.24
N MET A 135 -14.06 -16.73 8.11
CA MET A 135 -14.21 -17.76 7.07
C MET A 135 -15.52 -18.54 7.23
N GLN A 136 -15.95 -18.83 8.47
CA GLN A 136 -17.26 -19.46 8.73
C GLN A 136 -18.40 -18.56 8.25
N TYR A 137 -18.43 -17.29 8.67
CA TYR A 137 -19.50 -16.36 8.29
C TYR A 137 -19.56 -16.12 6.79
N LEU A 138 -18.42 -15.95 6.12
CA LEU A 138 -18.37 -15.82 4.66
C LEU A 138 -18.89 -17.06 3.94
N ALA A 139 -18.64 -18.25 4.48
CA ALA A 139 -19.11 -19.50 3.86
C ALA A 139 -20.63 -19.70 4.00
N GLU A 140 -21.25 -19.20 5.08
CA GLU A 140 -22.68 -19.43 5.35
C GLU A 140 -23.61 -18.26 4.98
N MET A 141 -23.07 -17.06 4.77
CA MET A 141 -23.87 -15.86 4.51
C MET A 141 -24.58 -15.90 3.16
N THR A 142 -25.75 -15.25 3.11
CA THR A 142 -26.51 -15.05 1.86
C THR A 142 -26.22 -13.67 1.26
N ASP A 143 -26.71 -13.42 0.04
CA ASP A 143 -26.65 -12.10 -0.59
C ASP A 143 -27.54 -11.04 0.09
N GLU A 144 -28.34 -11.42 1.09
CA GLU A 144 -29.18 -10.51 1.87
C GLU A 144 -28.54 -10.16 3.23
N GLN A 145 -27.26 -10.46 3.41
CA GLN A 145 -26.51 -10.21 4.64
C GLN A 145 -25.23 -9.40 4.39
N THR A 146 -24.81 -8.68 5.43
CA THR A 146 -23.53 -7.97 5.50
C THR A 146 -22.79 -8.42 6.76
N LEU A 147 -21.54 -8.85 6.60
CA LEU A 147 -20.62 -9.10 7.71
C LEU A 147 -19.94 -7.79 8.13
N ALA A 148 -20.13 -7.40 9.38
CA ALA A 148 -19.39 -6.25 9.94
C ALA A 148 -18.08 -6.71 10.60
N ILE A 149 -16.96 -6.14 10.18
CA ILE A 149 -15.62 -6.45 10.73
C ILE A 149 -15.05 -5.23 11.46
N TYR A 150 -14.82 -5.39 12.76
CA TYR A 150 -14.31 -4.38 13.69
C TYR A 150 -12.84 -4.63 13.97
N SER A 151 -11.96 -4.01 13.20
CA SER A 151 -10.50 -4.17 13.30
C SER A 151 -10.06 -5.63 13.35
N GLY A 152 -10.53 -6.42 12.38
CA GLY A 152 -10.31 -7.86 12.30
C GLY A 152 -11.35 -8.70 13.05
N HIS A 153 -12.03 -8.19 14.08
CA HIS A 153 -13.07 -8.97 14.74
C HIS A 153 -14.33 -9.07 13.86
N PRO A 154 -14.75 -10.28 13.42
CA PRO A 154 -16.02 -10.45 12.74
C PRO A 154 -17.15 -10.34 13.76
N MET A 155 -17.83 -9.19 13.79
CA MET A 155 -18.89 -8.92 14.76
C MET A 155 -20.12 -9.81 14.52
N GLY A 156 -20.43 -10.07 13.26
CA GLY A 156 -21.52 -10.97 12.87
C GLY A 156 -22.17 -10.58 11.55
N LEU A 157 -23.08 -11.43 11.12
CA LEU A 157 -23.91 -11.23 9.92
C LEU A 157 -25.18 -10.46 10.29
N PHE A 158 -25.38 -9.30 9.66
CA PHE A 158 -26.56 -8.47 9.83
C PHE A 158 -27.42 -8.51 8.55
N PRO A 159 -28.76 -8.51 8.64
CA PRO A 159 -29.62 -8.38 7.48
C PRO A 159 -29.34 -7.10 6.68
N SER A 160 -29.41 -7.20 5.36
CA SER A 160 -29.13 -6.14 4.39
C SER A 160 -29.91 -6.40 3.09
N HIS A 161 -29.32 -6.14 1.92
CA HIS A 161 -29.91 -6.43 0.62
C HIS A 161 -28.85 -6.83 -0.43
N LYS A 162 -29.25 -7.43 -1.56
CA LYS A 162 -28.34 -7.86 -2.64
C LYS A 162 -27.34 -6.80 -3.14
N ASP A 163 -27.78 -5.54 -3.22
CA ASP A 163 -26.92 -4.43 -3.64
C ASP A 163 -25.97 -3.90 -2.55
N ALA A 164 -26.13 -4.32 -1.29
CA ALA A 164 -25.25 -3.92 -0.20
C ALA A 164 -23.90 -4.65 -0.29
N PRO A 165 -22.85 -4.14 0.38
CA PRO A 165 -21.60 -4.87 0.49
C PRO A 165 -21.81 -6.15 1.31
N ARG A 166 -21.18 -7.26 0.92
CA ARG A 166 -21.14 -8.47 1.74
C ARG A 166 -20.30 -8.28 2.98
N VAL A 167 -19.29 -7.39 2.94
CA VAL A 167 -18.44 -7.07 4.08
C VAL A 167 -18.25 -5.57 4.20
N VAL A 168 -18.33 -5.04 5.42
CA VAL A 168 -17.85 -3.70 5.79
C VAL A 168 -16.72 -3.84 6.80
N VAL A 169 -15.53 -3.36 6.45
CA VAL A 169 -14.34 -3.47 7.29
C VAL A 169 -13.93 -2.11 7.84
N THR A 170 -13.67 -2.05 9.14
CA THR A 170 -12.94 -0.95 9.76
C THR A 170 -11.63 -1.52 10.31
N ASN A 171 -10.50 -0.81 10.16
CA ASN A 171 -9.25 -1.19 10.81
C ASN A 171 -8.60 0.01 11.48
N GLY A 172 -8.42 -0.05 12.78
CA GLY A 172 -7.66 0.98 13.48
C GLY A 172 -8.42 2.27 13.77
N MET A 173 -9.74 2.28 13.58
CA MET A 173 -10.55 3.47 13.86
C MET A 173 -10.48 3.80 15.35
N MET A 174 -10.01 5.02 15.65
CA MET A 174 -9.83 5.52 17.01
C MET A 174 -10.53 6.86 17.16
N ILE A 175 -10.93 7.19 18.40
CA ILE A 175 -11.24 8.58 18.74
C ILE A 175 -9.94 9.39 18.60
N PRO A 176 -9.92 10.53 17.87
CA PRO A 176 -8.68 11.18 17.43
C PRO A 176 -7.64 11.42 18.54
N ASN A 177 -8.06 11.86 19.72
CA ASN A 177 -7.17 12.13 20.86
C ASN A 177 -6.47 10.88 21.45
N TYR A 178 -6.87 9.68 21.02
CA TYR A 178 -6.36 8.38 21.46
C TYR A 178 -5.77 7.59 20.29
N SER A 179 -5.27 8.28 19.26
CA SER A 179 -4.71 7.67 18.05
C SER A 179 -3.19 7.85 17.94
N LYS A 180 -2.45 7.90 19.04
CA LYS A 180 -0.98 7.99 19.01
C LYS A 180 -0.36 6.60 18.82
N ALA A 181 0.92 6.54 18.44
CA ALA A 181 1.63 5.26 18.23
C ALA A 181 1.63 4.34 19.48
N ASP A 182 1.75 4.88 20.69
CA ASP A 182 1.67 4.07 21.92
C ASP A 182 0.24 3.62 22.23
N ASP A 183 -0.79 4.36 21.79
CA ASP A 183 -2.18 3.91 21.88
C ASP A 183 -2.39 2.69 20.98
N TRP A 184 -1.84 2.69 19.75
CA TRP A 184 -1.83 1.52 18.87
C TRP A 184 -1.24 0.30 19.60
N GLU A 185 -0.04 0.45 20.18
CA GLU A 185 0.67 -0.66 20.84
C GLU A 185 -0.18 -1.31 21.92
N LYS A 186 -0.78 -0.45 22.75
CA LYS A 186 -1.63 -0.86 23.86
C LYS A 186 -2.91 -1.52 23.38
N PHE A 187 -3.68 -0.86 22.52
CA PHE A 187 -5.01 -1.35 22.14
C PHE A 187 -4.95 -2.57 21.21
N ASN A 188 -3.89 -2.72 20.42
CA ASN A 188 -3.63 -3.95 19.67
C ASN A 188 -3.31 -5.12 20.61
N ALA A 189 -2.43 -4.92 21.59
CA ALA A 189 -2.13 -5.94 22.60
C ALA A 189 -3.35 -6.36 23.44
N LEU A 190 -4.27 -5.42 23.68
CA LEU A 190 -5.55 -5.70 24.35
C LEU A 190 -6.54 -6.49 23.49
N GLY A 191 -6.28 -6.67 22.19
CA GLY A 191 -7.16 -7.39 21.27
C GLY A 191 -8.37 -6.58 20.80
N VAL A 192 -8.30 -5.25 20.81
CA VAL A 192 -9.43 -4.37 20.49
C VAL A 192 -9.25 -3.53 19.22
N THR A 193 -8.05 -3.53 18.62
CA THR A 193 -7.80 -2.84 17.35
C THR A 193 -6.64 -3.48 16.59
N GLN A 194 -6.50 -3.15 15.30
CA GLN A 194 -5.39 -3.62 14.48
C GLN A 194 -4.97 -2.58 13.45
N PHE A 195 -3.76 -2.72 12.92
CA PHE A 195 -3.31 -1.92 11.79
C PHE A 195 -3.49 -2.70 10.50
N GLY A 196 -4.46 -2.28 9.69
CA GLY A 196 -4.77 -2.94 8.41
C GLY A 196 -3.93 -2.45 7.22
N GLN A 197 -2.99 -1.53 7.45
CA GLN A 197 -2.28 -0.80 6.39
C GLN A 197 -3.31 -0.24 5.38
N MET A 198 -3.15 -0.52 4.09
CA MET A 198 -4.08 -0.23 3.02
C MET A 198 -4.74 -1.53 2.59
N THR A 199 -3.99 -2.44 1.98
CA THR A 199 -4.56 -3.63 1.33
C THR A 199 -4.46 -4.92 2.14
N ALA A 200 -3.78 -4.89 3.30
CA ALA A 200 -3.65 -6.04 4.20
C ALA A 200 -4.98 -6.34 4.88
N GLY A 201 -5.53 -5.35 5.59
CA GLY A 201 -6.79 -5.48 6.33
C GLY A 201 -8.04 -5.35 5.47
N SER A 202 -7.91 -4.98 4.18
CA SER A 202 -9.03 -4.86 3.23
C SER A 202 -9.07 -5.99 2.21
N PHE A 203 -8.19 -6.99 2.35
CA PHE A 203 -8.17 -8.19 1.53
C PHE A 203 -7.97 -7.88 0.04
N MET A 204 -7.02 -7.01 -0.29
CA MET A 204 -6.80 -6.60 -1.68
C MET A 204 -5.32 -6.49 -2.06
N TYR A 205 -4.44 -7.17 -1.32
CA TYR A 205 -3.01 -7.21 -1.63
C TYR A 205 -2.74 -8.26 -2.71
N ILE A 206 -1.93 -7.92 -3.72
CA ILE A 206 -1.68 -8.76 -4.90
C ILE A 206 -0.19 -9.01 -5.12
N GLY A 207 0.57 -8.96 -4.03
CA GLY A 207 2.02 -9.05 -4.07
C GLY A 207 2.68 -7.75 -4.56
N PRO A 208 3.97 -7.82 -4.92
CA PRO A 208 4.80 -6.64 -5.11
C PRO A 208 4.57 -5.89 -6.43
N GLN A 209 3.87 -6.49 -7.40
CA GLN A 209 3.62 -5.86 -8.70
C GLN A 209 2.91 -4.50 -8.59
N GLY A 210 2.10 -4.30 -7.55
CA GLY A 210 1.47 -3.01 -7.24
C GLY A 210 2.48 -1.89 -7.02
N ILE A 211 3.54 -2.20 -6.28
CA ILE A 211 4.60 -1.24 -5.98
C ILE A 211 5.54 -1.08 -7.17
N VAL A 212 5.85 -2.16 -7.91
CA VAL A 212 6.67 -2.06 -9.13
C VAL A 212 6.00 -1.11 -10.13
N HIS A 213 4.69 -1.27 -10.40
CA HIS A 213 3.95 -0.36 -11.28
C HIS A 213 4.02 1.09 -10.80
N GLY A 214 3.58 1.36 -9.57
CA GLY A 214 3.55 2.72 -9.03
C GLY A 214 4.92 3.39 -9.02
N THR A 215 5.99 2.60 -8.78
CA THR A 215 7.37 3.09 -8.82
C THR A 215 7.84 3.38 -10.24
N THR A 216 7.52 2.52 -11.20
CA THR A 216 7.82 2.77 -12.62
C THR A 216 7.18 4.08 -13.07
N ILE A 217 5.89 4.30 -12.76
CA ILE A 217 5.19 5.55 -13.08
C ILE A 217 5.84 6.75 -12.38
N THR A 218 6.21 6.60 -11.11
CA THR A 218 6.84 7.68 -10.34
C THR A 218 8.18 8.10 -10.95
N VAL A 219 9.07 7.15 -11.25
CA VAL A 219 10.39 7.47 -11.80
C VAL A 219 10.31 8.00 -13.24
N LEU A 220 9.43 7.45 -14.08
CA LEU A 220 9.19 7.99 -15.43
C LEU A 220 8.78 9.47 -15.37
N ASN A 221 7.89 9.81 -14.45
CA ASN A 221 7.45 11.19 -14.29
C ASN A 221 8.49 12.07 -13.57
N ALA A 222 9.32 11.52 -12.68
CA ALA A 222 10.48 12.23 -12.14
C ALA A 222 11.49 12.58 -13.25
N ALA A 223 11.73 11.69 -14.21
CA ALA A 223 12.53 11.99 -15.39
C ALA A 223 11.93 13.13 -16.23
N ARG A 224 10.60 13.21 -16.31
CA ARG A 224 9.89 14.31 -17.00
C ARG A 224 9.92 15.64 -16.25
N LYS A 225 10.05 15.62 -14.92
CA LYS A 225 10.24 16.82 -14.09
C LYS A 225 11.58 17.49 -14.34
N ILE A 226 12.63 16.71 -14.57
CA ILE A 226 13.96 17.22 -14.90
C ILE A 226 14.14 17.50 -16.40
N ASP A 227 13.50 16.71 -17.27
CA ASP A 227 13.52 16.87 -18.72
C ASP A 227 12.12 16.59 -19.30
N PRO A 228 11.34 17.63 -19.65
CA PRO A 228 9.98 17.45 -20.17
C PRO A 228 9.88 16.59 -21.44
N LYS A 229 11.00 16.33 -22.14
CA LYS A 229 11.06 15.48 -23.34
C LYS A 229 11.46 14.05 -23.03
N ALA A 230 11.80 13.72 -21.78
CA ALA A 230 12.17 12.37 -21.39
C ALA A 230 11.04 11.38 -21.70
N GLU A 231 11.34 10.36 -22.49
CA GLU A 231 10.43 9.22 -22.70
C GLU A 231 10.57 8.21 -21.55
N ASP A 232 11.79 8.05 -21.05
CA ASP A 232 12.17 7.12 -19.99
C ASP A 232 13.45 7.60 -19.24
N LEU A 233 14.06 6.73 -18.42
CA LEU A 233 15.30 7.01 -17.68
C LEU A 233 16.59 6.68 -18.46
N SER A 234 16.53 6.43 -19.77
CA SER A 234 17.72 6.11 -20.56
C SER A 234 18.83 7.16 -20.38
N GLY A 235 19.99 6.71 -19.90
CA GLY A 235 21.14 7.58 -19.62
C GLY A 235 21.00 8.42 -18.36
N LYS A 236 20.14 8.03 -17.41
CA LYS A 236 19.97 8.66 -16.09
C LYS A 236 20.23 7.66 -14.97
N ILE A 237 20.78 8.14 -13.86
CA ILE A 237 20.98 7.38 -12.63
C ILE A 237 19.90 7.79 -11.62
N PHE A 238 19.20 6.78 -11.09
CA PHE A 238 18.28 6.89 -9.97
C PHE A 238 18.89 6.22 -8.74
N VAL A 239 19.13 6.99 -7.67
CA VAL A 239 19.68 6.48 -6.41
C VAL A 239 18.60 6.47 -5.33
N THR A 240 18.45 5.34 -4.64
CA THR A 240 17.48 5.15 -3.57
C THR A 240 17.95 4.12 -2.53
N SER A 241 17.08 3.77 -1.58
CA SER A 241 17.37 2.90 -0.44
C SER A 241 16.26 1.89 -0.15
N GLY A 242 16.66 0.80 0.48
CA GLY A 242 15.80 -0.28 0.96
C GLY A 242 15.47 -1.32 -0.12
N LEU A 243 15.66 -2.60 0.21
CA LEU A 243 15.27 -3.76 -0.57
C LEU A 243 14.28 -4.66 0.18
N GLY A 244 13.52 -4.05 1.10
CA GLY A 244 12.47 -4.68 1.90
C GLY A 244 11.24 -5.10 1.09
N GLY A 245 10.11 -5.31 1.76
CA GLY A 245 8.88 -5.82 1.13
C GLY A 245 8.39 -4.98 -0.06
N MET A 246 8.24 -3.66 0.16
CA MET A 246 7.82 -2.70 -0.87
C MET A 246 9.03 -2.09 -1.59
N SER A 247 10.07 -1.68 -0.86
CA SER A 247 11.22 -0.95 -1.41
C SER A 247 12.10 -1.79 -2.34
N GLY A 248 12.04 -3.12 -2.24
CA GLY A 248 12.67 -4.03 -3.21
C GLY A 248 12.19 -3.83 -4.65
N ALA A 249 10.97 -3.33 -4.85
CA ALA A 249 10.40 -3.08 -6.17
C ALA A 249 11.12 -1.97 -6.96
N GLN A 250 11.84 -1.07 -6.27
CA GLN A 250 12.52 0.07 -6.88
C GLN A 250 13.61 -0.35 -7.88
N ALA A 251 14.34 -1.42 -7.56
CA ALA A 251 15.37 -1.98 -8.44
C ALA A 251 14.76 -2.40 -9.79
N LYS A 252 13.66 -3.19 -9.75
CA LYS A 252 12.95 -3.63 -10.95
C LYS A 252 12.28 -2.47 -11.70
N ALA A 253 11.67 -1.54 -10.98
CA ALA A 253 10.98 -0.39 -11.57
C ALA A 253 11.95 0.51 -12.35
N GLY A 254 13.15 0.77 -11.80
CA GLY A 254 14.19 1.52 -12.50
C GLY A 254 14.60 0.88 -13.82
N VAL A 255 14.75 -0.45 -13.85
CA VAL A 255 15.07 -1.20 -15.09
C VAL A 255 13.92 -1.18 -16.09
N ILE A 256 12.67 -1.36 -15.65
CA ILE A 256 11.49 -1.26 -16.52
C ILE A 256 11.41 0.14 -17.14
N ALA A 257 11.73 1.17 -16.36
CA ALA A 257 11.82 2.55 -16.80
C ALA A 257 13.13 2.89 -17.55
N LYS A 258 13.95 1.88 -17.92
CA LYS A 258 15.18 2.00 -18.72
C LYS A 258 16.34 2.78 -18.08
N GLY A 259 16.34 2.93 -16.76
CA GLY A 259 17.38 3.65 -16.02
C GLY A 259 18.46 2.77 -15.41
N VAL A 260 19.51 3.44 -14.91
CA VAL A 260 20.49 2.86 -13.99
C VAL A 260 19.98 3.09 -12.57
N CYS A 261 19.56 2.03 -11.88
CA CYS A 261 18.99 2.13 -10.53
C CYS A 261 20.02 1.66 -9.51
N ILE A 262 20.43 2.53 -8.57
CA ILE A 262 21.28 2.17 -7.44
C ILE A 262 20.43 2.10 -6.18
N VAL A 263 20.45 0.96 -5.49
CA VAL A 263 19.70 0.77 -4.23
C VAL A 263 20.62 0.34 -3.10
N ALA A 264 20.73 1.15 -2.04
CA ALA A 264 21.46 0.73 -0.84
C ALA A 264 20.56 -0.03 0.14
N GLU A 265 21.04 -1.14 0.67
CA GLU A 265 20.38 -1.95 1.70
C GLU A 265 21.43 -2.52 2.66
N ILE A 266 21.21 -2.33 3.96
CA ILE A 266 22.14 -2.76 5.02
C ILE A 266 21.87 -4.20 5.49
N ASN A 267 20.68 -4.73 5.22
CA ASN A 267 20.34 -6.11 5.52
C ASN A 267 20.72 -7.02 4.34
N PRO A 268 21.82 -7.78 4.42
CA PRO A 268 22.26 -8.64 3.31
C PRO A 268 21.20 -9.67 2.92
N GLN A 269 20.38 -10.14 3.87
CA GLN A 269 19.30 -11.09 3.55
C GLN A 269 18.26 -10.47 2.61
N ALA A 270 17.97 -9.17 2.73
CA ALA A 270 17.07 -8.48 1.82
C ALA A 270 17.74 -8.30 0.45
N THR A 271 19.00 -7.86 0.41
CA THR A 271 19.80 -7.68 -0.80
C THR A 271 19.84 -8.95 -1.65
N TYR A 272 20.34 -10.05 -1.10
CA TYR A 272 20.51 -11.30 -1.83
C TYR A 272 19.17 -11.95 -2.18
N LYS A 273 18.14 -11.79 -1.36
CA LYS A 273 16.78 -12.24 -1.72
C LYS A 273 16.26 -11.54 -2.98
N ARG A 274 16.56 -10.25 -3.19
CA ARG A 274 16.12 -9.54 -4.41
C ARG A 274 16.97 -9.88 -5.62
N GLN A 275 18.23 -10.21 -5.41
CA GLN A 275 19.08 -10.77 -6.45
C GLN A 275 18.56 -12.13 -6.92
N ASP A 276 18.25 -13.05 -5.99
CA ASP A 276 17.70 -14.37 -6.30
C ASP A 276 16.35 -14.29 -7.05
N GLN A 277 15.59 -13.21 -6.82
CA GLN A 277 14.34 -12.93 -7.52
C GLN A 277 14.52 -12.33 -8.92
N GLY A 278 15.74 -11.97 -9.33
CA GLY A 278 16.02 -11.28 -10.59
C GLY A 278 15.49 -9.84 -10.62
N TRP A 279 15.43 -9.20 -9.46
CA TRP A 279 15.06 -7.78 -9.32
C TRP A 279 16.25 -6.86 -9.16
N VAL A 280 17.34 -7.39 -8.61
CA VAL A 280 18.67 -6.78 -8.55
C VAL A 280 19.56 -7.57 -9.50
N ASP A 281 20.25 -6.87 -10.40
CA ASP A 281 21.13 -7.51 -11.40
C ASP A 281 22.53 -7.75 -10.83
N GLU A 282 23.10 -6.73 -10.17
CA GLU A 282 24.47 -6.76 -9.62
C GLU A 282 24.49 -6.27 -8.17
N VAL A 283 25.35 -6.87 -7.33
CA VAL A 283 25.52 -6.51 -5.91
C VAL A 283 26.98 -6.12 -5.66
N PHE A 284 27.17 -4.99 -4.98
CA PHE A 284 28.47 -4.43 -4.65
C PHE A 284 28.62 -4.20 -3.14
N THR A 285 29.82 -4.48 -2.63
CA THR A 285 30.24 -4.11 -1.26
C THR A 285 31.26 -2.96 -1.28
N ASN A 286 31.86 -2.68 -2.43
CA ASN A 286 32.77 -1.56 -2.65
C ASN A 286 32.05 -0.42 -3.40
N LEU A 287 31.96 0.75 -2.77
CA LEU A 287 31.30 1.92 -3.35
C LEU A 287 31.99 2.46 -4.59
N ASP A 288 33.32 2.36 -4.71
CA ASP A 288 34.04 2.88 -5.86
C ASP A 288 33.78 2.05 -7.11
N GLU A 289 33.80 0.73 -6.98
CA GLU A 289 33.45 -0.19 -8.05
C GLU A 289 32.00 -0.02 -8.50
N LEU A 290 31.07 0.11 -7.54
CA LEU A 290 29.66 0.39 -7.81
C LEU A 290 29.47 1.67 -8.63
N LEU A 291 30.12 2.75 -8.19
CA LEU A 291 29.97 4.06 -8.81
C LEU A 291 30.64 4.11 -10.20
N ASP A 292 31.77 3.44 -10.40
CA ASP A 292 32.39 3.28 -11.71
C ASP A 292 31.46 2.51 -12.66
N ARG A 293 30.87 1.41 -12.18
CA ARG A 293 29.89 0.61 -12.93
C ARG A 293 28.67 1.44 -13.33
N ALA A 294 28.13 2.23 -12.42
CA ALA A 294 26.96 3.07 -12.66
C ALA A 294 27.23 4.17 -13.72
N VAL A 295 28.43 4.77 -13.71
CA VAL A 295 28.81 5.75 -14.74
C VAL A 295 28.91 5.10 -16.12
N ILE A 296 29.53 3.90 -16.22
CA ILE A 296 29.60 3.14 -17.47
C ILE A 296 28.20 2.78 -17.98
N ALA A 297 27.33 2.29 -17.09
CA ALA A 297 25.95 1.94 -17.43
C ALA A 297 25.19 3.15 -17.99
N ARG A 298 25.36 4.32 -17.37
CA ARG A 298 24.74 5.58 -17.80
C ARG A 298 25.20 5.98 -19.20
N GLU A 299 26.51 5.95 -19.46
CA GLU A 299 27.09 6.30 -20.76
C GLU A 299 26.62 5.36 -21.88
N GLN A 300 26.45 4.08 -21.56
CA GLN A 300 25.95 3.05 -22.49
C GLN A 300 24.41 3.01 -22.59
N LYS A 301 23.70 3.82 -21.79
CA LYS A 301 22.23 3.79 -21.65
C LYS A 301 21.70 2.39 -21.35
N GLU A 302 22.42 1.68 -20.49
CA GLU A 302 22.04 0.37 -20.02
C GLU A 302 20.93 0.50 -18.96
N ALA A 303 19.92 -0.37 -19.05
CA ALA A 303 18.90 -0.52 -18.02
C ALA A 303 19.38 -1.60 -17.03
N VAL A 304 19.87 -1.19 -15.87
CA VAL A 304 20.48 -2.09 -14.88
C VAL A 304 20.18 -1.66 -13.45
N SER A 305 20.00 -2.65 -12.58
CA SER A 305 19.81 -2.45 -11.14
C SER A 305 21.04 -2.91 -10.35
N LEU A 306 21.64 -1.99 -9.61
CA LEU A 306 22.88 -2.17 -8.85
C LEU A 306 22.57 -2.00 -7.36
N ALA A 307 22.78 -3.04 -6.56
CA ALA A 307 22.61 -2.96 -5.11
C ALA A 307 23.93 -2.66 -4.41
N TYR A 308 23.88 -1.78 -3.41
CA TYR A 308 24.94 -1.61 -2.42
C TYR A 308 24.57 -2.33 -1.13
N ASP A 309 25.34 -3.36 -0.74
CA ASP A 309 25.18 -4.04 0.55
C ASP A 309 25.89 -3.22 1.64
N GLY A 310 25.17 -2.22 2.16
CA GLY A 310 25.71 -1.21 3.07
C GLY A 310 24.73 -0.08 3.37
N ASN A 311 25.19 0.96 4.07
CA ASN A 311 24.31 2.04 4.52
C ASN A 311 24.14 3.09 3.41
N ILE A 312 22.90 3.52 3.17
CA ILE A 312 22.58 4.57 2.18
C ILE A 312 23.37 5.87 2.41
N VAL A 313 23.68 6.22 3.65
CA VAL A 313 24.43 7.43 3.96
C VAL A 313 25.89 7.33 3.47
N GLU A 314 26.50 6.15 3.50
CA GLU A 314 27.85 5.92 2.95
C GLU A 314 27.85 6.13 1.44
N LEU A 315 26.82 5.61 0.75
CA LEU A 315 26.65 5.81 -0.68
C LEU A 315 26.50 7.30 -1.02
N TRP A 316 25.63 8.03 -0.33
CA TRP A 316 25.42 9.45 -0.60
C TRP A 316 26.67 10.29 -0.33
N GLU A 317 27.32 10.10 0.81
CA GLU A 317 28.55 10.82 1.14
C GLU A 317 29.66 10.49 0.12
N ARG A 318 29.76 9.24 -0.34
CA ARG A 318 30.74 8.86 -1.36
C ARG A 318 30.44 9.49 -2.72
N ILE A 319 29.17 9.61 -3.12
CA ILE A 319 28.77 10.34 -4.34
C ILE A 319 29.18 11.82 -4.24
N VAL A 320 28.98 12.44 -3.07
CA VAL A 320 29.41 13.83 -2.79
C VAL A 320 30.93 13.96 -2.96
N ASP A 321 31.71 13.06 -2.35
CA ASP A 321 33.17 13.07 -2.38
C ASP A 321 33.73 12.85 -3.79
N ARG A 322 33.15 11.92 -4.55
CA ARG A 322 33.57 11.65 -5.94
C ARG A 322 33.05 12.67 -6.94
N ASN A 323 32.17 13.57 -6.52
CA ASN A 323 31.52 14.57 -7.36
C ASN A 323 30.85 13.95 -8.59
N ILE A 324 30.13 12.84 -8.39
CA ILE A 324 29.37 12.17 -9.45
C ILE A 324 28.01 12.85 -9.58
N HIS A 325 27.66 13.24 -10.81
CA HIS A 325 26.34 13.78 -11.09
C HIS A 325 25.28 12.68 -11.02
N ILE A 326 24.23 12.91 -10.23
CA ILE A 326 23.06 12.05 -10.08
C ILE A 326 21.84 12.86 -10.50
N GLU A 327 21.04 12.32 -11.40
CA GLU A 327 19.87 12.99 -11.93
C GLU A 327 18.69 12.92 -10.94
N ILE A 328 18.44 11.76 -10.35
CA ILE A 328 17.27 11.50 -9.49
C ILE A 328 17.69 10.82 -8.19
N GLY A 329 17.23 11.33 -7.04
CA GLY A 329 17.42 10.76 -5.72
C GLY A 329 16.11 10.58 -4.94
N SER A 330 16.03 9.53 -4.12
CA SER A 330 14.91 9.26 -3.22
C SER A 330 15.35 8.43 -2.01
N ASP A 331 14.45 8.17 -1.06
CA ASP A 331 14.62 7.22 0.04
C ASP A 331 13.34 6.39 0.24
N GLN A 332 13.49 5.09 0.50
CA GLN A 332 12.37 4.21 0.85
C GLN A 332 12.71 3.28 2.02
N THR A 333 13.55 3.74 2.96
CA THR A 333 13.68 3.12 4.28
C THR A 333 12.37 3.19 5.06
N SER A 334 12.23 2.45 6.16
CA SER A 334 10.96 2.36 6.90
C SER A 334 10.87 3.37 8.05
N LEU A 335 10.94 4.67 7.74
CA LEU A 335 10.90 5.77 8.71
C LEU A 335 9.50 6.04 9.31
N HIS A 336 8.47 5.31 8.90
CA HIS A 336 7.21 5.20 9.66
C HIS A 336 7.37 4.39 10.97
N ASN A 337 8.49 3.65 11.14
CA ASN A 337 8.84 2.95 12.38
C ASN A 337 10.37 2.95 12.61
N PRO A 338 10.97 4.15 12.82
CA PRO A 338 12.42 4.33 12.84
C PRO A 338 13.08 3.64 14.05
N TRP A 339 12.33 3.42 15.13
CA TRP A 339 12.86 2.92 16.41
C TRP A 339 12.81 1.40 16.57
N SER A 340 12.15 0.70 15.64
CA SER A 340 11.96 -0.76 15.72
C SER A 340 12.47 -1.48 14.47
N GLY A 341 13.63 -1.04 13.96
CA GLY A 341 14.35 -1.69 12.87
C GLY A 341 13.95 -1.20 11.48
N GLY A 342 13.30 -0.03 11.39
CA GLY A 342 12.94 0.59 10.13
C GLY A 342 14.05 1.44 9.49
N TYR A 343 14.99 1.94 10.29
CA TYR A 343 16.15 2.71 9.86
C TYR A 343 17.37 2.36 10.71
N TYR A 344 18.55 2.26 10.09
CA TYR A 344 19.76 1.76 10.75
C TYR A 344 20.85 2.83 10.84
N PRO A 345 21.48 2.99 12.01
CA PRO A 345 22.52 3.98 12.21
C PRO A 345 23.76 3.68 11.38
N LEU A 346 24.42 4.73 10.91
CA LEU A 346 25.69 4.66 10.20
C LEU A 346 26.84 4.25 11.12
N GLY A 347 27.83 3.53 10.58
CA GLY A 347 29.04 3.12 11.31
C GLY A 347 28.86 1.88 12.20
N MET A 348 27.76 1.15 12.05
CA MET A 348 27.48 -0.10 12.74
C MET A 348 27.09 -1.19 11.74
N SER A 349 27.40 -2.44 12.06
CA SER A 349 26.85 -3.57 11.30
C SER A 349 25.36 -3.74 11.59
N TYR A 350 24.64 -4.41 10.69
CA TYR A 350 23.23 -4.75 10.85
C TYR A 350 22.96 -5.49 12.17
N GLU A 351 23.80 -6.46 12.53
CA GLU A 351 23.67 -7.26 13.76
C GLU A 351 23.88 -6.39 15.01
N ALA A 352 24.91 -5.54 15.01
CA ALA A 352 25.21 -4.65 16.13
C ALA A 352 24.08 -3.63 16.36
N ALA A 353 23.52 -3.08 15.27
CA ALA A 353 22.38 -2.19 15.33
C ALA A 353 21.13 -2.89 15.88
N ASN A 354 20.86 -4.13 15.47
CA ASN A 354 19.76 -4.94 15.99
C ASN A 354 19.92 -5.25 17.49
N GLU A 355 21.14 -5.55 17.94
CA GLU A 355 21.43 -5.76 19.35
C GLU A 355 21.20 -4.47 20.16
N MET A 356 21.69 -3.33 19.67
CA MET A 356 21.53 -2.02 20.32
C MET A 356 20.06 -1.61 20.43
N MET A 357 19.27 -1.84 19.38
CA MET A 357 17.83 -1.55 19.36
C MET A 357 17.10 -2.20 20.55
N ILE A 358 17.50 -3.42 20.93
CA ILE A 358 16.89 -4.18 22.02
C ILE A 358 17.52 -3.84 23.38
N LYS A 359 18.85 -3.83 23.45
CA LYS A 359 19.58 -3.70 24.73
C LYS A 359 19.72 -2.25 25.21
N ASN A 360 19.71 -1.28 24.28
CA ASN A 360 19.92 0.13 24.55
C ASN A 360 19.14 1.02 23.58
N THR A 361 17.81 0.91 23.64
CA THR A 361 16.89 1.59 22.71
C THR A 361 17.08 3.11 22.68
N GLU A 362 17.37 3.74 23.81
CA GLU A 362 17.59 5.20 23.85
C GLU A 362 18.87 5.62 23.13
N GLN A 363 19.93 4.81 23.20
CA GLN A 363 21.12 5.06 22.40
C GLN A 363 20.85 4.83 20.91
N PHE A 364 20.13 3.76 20.55
CA PHE A 364 19.77 3.48 19.17
C PHE A 364 19.03 4.65 18.52
N LYS A 365 18.04 5.24 19.22
CA LYS A 365 17.31 6.44 18.76
C LYS A 365 18.25 7.61 18.47
N LYS A 366 19.20 7.89 19.38
CA LYS A 366 20.18 8.98 19.21
C LYS A 366 21.06 8.76 17.98
N GLU A 367 21.51 7.54 17.73
CA GLU A 367 22.36 7.23 16.57
C GLU A 367 21.57 7.28 15.26
N VAL A 368 20.31 6.84 15.25
CA VAL A 368 19.40 7.03 14.11
C VAL A 368 19.21 8.51 13.79
N GLN A 369 18.94 9.34 14.79
CA GLN A 369 18.77 10.79 14.59
C GLN A 369 20.04 11.46 14.04
N LYS A 370 21.22 11.13 14.58
CA LYS A 370 22.51 11.60 14.03
C LYS A 370 22.71 11.18 12.57
N THR A 371 22.30 9.96 12.24
CA THR A 371 22.40 9.42 10.87
C THR A 371 21.47 10.16 9.92
N LEU A 372 20.23 10.49 10.34
CA LEU A 372 19.29 11.29 9.56
C LEU A 372 19.81 12.70 9.23
N ILE A 373 20.52 13.33 10.17
CA ILE A 373 21.17 14.62 9.93
C ILE A 373 22.20 14.51 8.81
N ARG A 374 23.12 13.53 8.90
CA ARG A 374 24.14 13.30 7.85
C ARG A 374 23.53 12.91 6.50
N HIS A 375 22.51 12.07 6.51
CA HIS A 375 21.74 11.72 5.31
C HIS A 375 21.19 12.98 4.64
N THR A 376 20.55 13.85 5.41
CA THR A 376 20.01 15.13 4.93
C THR A 376 21.10 16.06 4.40
N ASP A 377 22.26 16.14 5.06
CA ASP A 377 23.36 17.00 4.61
C ASP A 377 23.94 16.56 3.25
N ALA A 378 24.04 15.25 3.02
CA ALA A 378 24.46 14.71 1.73
C ALA A 378 23.43 15.00 0.63
N ILE A 379 22.13 14.79 0.90
CA ILE A 379 21.04 15.15 -0.03
C ILE A 379 21.07 16.65 -0.35
N ASN A 380 21.18 17.52 0.68
CA ASN A 380 21.30 18.96 0.51
C ASN A 380 22.45 19.35 -0.42
N THR A 381 23.60 18.68 -0.26
CA THR A 381 24.78 18.92 -1.09
C THR A 381 24.55 18.50 -2.54
N LEU A 382 23.94 17.34 -2.77
CA LEU A 382 23.69 16.81 -4.12
C LEU A 382 22.59 17.59 -4.84
N THR A 383 21.53 18.00 -4.15
CA THR A 383 20.49 18.86 -4.74
C THR A 383 21.04 20.25 -5.07
N ALA A 384 21.93 20.81 -4.25
CA ALA A 384 22.66 22.04 -4.61
C ALA A 384 23.54 21.86 -5.86
N ARG A 385 23.91 20.61 -6.21
CA ARG A 385 24.62 20.24 -7.44
C ARG A 385 23.69 19.80 -8.58
N GLY A 386 22.38 19.98 -8.44
CA GLY A 386 21.39 19.74 -9.50
C GLY A 386 20.66 18.40 -9.45
N MET A 387 20.85 17.58 -8.41
CA MET A 387 20.05 16.35 -8.23
C MET A 387 18.59 16.69 -7.88
N TYR A 388 17.64 16.11 -8.61
CA TYR A 388 16.24 16.16 -8.24
C TYR A 388 15.94 15.12 -7.16
N PHE A 389 15.60 15.59 -5.95
CA PHE A 389 15.25 14.74 -4.82
C PHE A 389 13.77 14.83 -4.50
N PHE A 390 13.16 13.70 -4.16
CA PHE A 390 11.81 13.65 -3.65
C PHE A 390 11.66 12.60 -2.54
N ASP A 391 10.75 12.86 -1.59
CA ASP A 391 10.40 11.91 -0.53
C ASP A 391 9.39 10.88 -1.04
N TYR A 392 9.62 9.59 -0.78
CA TYR A 392 8.78 8.49 -1.28
C TYR A 392 7.57 8.19 -0.40
N GLY A 393 7.16 9.12 0.48
CA GLY A 393 6.04 8.96 1.39
C GLY A 393 6.31 7.93 2.50
N ASN A 394 7.57 7.84 2.95
CA ASN A 394 8.02 6.93 3.99
C ASN A 394 8.30 7.62 5.34
N ALA A 395 7.94 8.90 5.45
CA ALA A 395 8.20 9.80 6.58
C ALA A 395 9.68 10.24 6.74
N PHE A 396 10.50 10.17 5.68
CA PHE A 396 11.88 10.64 5.73
C PHE A 396 11.99 12.11 6.09
N LEU A 397 11.24 12.99 5.41
CA LEU A 397 11.27 14.42 5.71
C LEU A 397 10.79 14.72 7.13
N LEU A 398 9.71 14.04 7.57
CA LEU A 398 9.12 14.22 8.88
C LEU A 398 10.06 13.82 10.01
N GLU A 399 10.63 12.61 9.94
CA GLU A 399 11.57 12.13 10.97
C GLU A 399 12.90 12.88 10.94
N SER A 400 13.37 13.31 9.76
CA SER A 400 14.55 14.17 9.64
C SER A 400 14.32 15.54 10.29
N SER A 401 13.13 16.12 10.13
CA SER A 401 12.74 17.36 10.82
C SER A 401 12.69 17.17 12.33
N ARG A 402 12.09 16.07 12.81
CA ARG A 402 12.08 15.70 14.24
C ARG A 402 13.48 15.47 14.81
N ALA A 403 14.41 14.99 13.99
CA ALA A 403 15.83 14.83 14.36
C ALA A 403 16.62 16.14 14.37
N GLY A 404 16.06 17.26 13.88
CA GLY A 404 16.73 18.55 13.78
C GLY A 404 17.61 18.69 12.53
N ALA A 405 17.41 17.87 11.51
CA ALA A 405 18.12 17.98 10.25
C ALA A 405 17.70 19.24 9.47
N ALA A 406 18.59 19.75 8.62
CA ALA A 406 18.34 20.95 7.80
C ALA A 406 17.41 20.69 6.60
N ILE A 407 16.17 20.25 6.89
CA ILE A 407 15.18 19.81 5.90
C ILE A 407 14.00 20.79 5.73
N LEU A 408 13.90 21.81 6.59
CA LEU A 408 12.87 22.85 6.51
C LEU A 408 13.41 24.13 5.87
N ASN A 409 12.57 24.85 5.15
CA ASN A 409 12.84 26.18 4.62
C ASN A 409 12.51 27.26 5.66
N ALA A 410 12.70 28.54 5.31
CA ALA A 410 12.48 29.66 6.24
C ALA A 410 11.03 29.83 6.70
N LYS A 411 10.05 29.27 5.98
CA LYS A 411 8.62 29.29 6.34
C LYS A 411 8.21 28.11 7.23
N GLY A 412 9.11 27.16 7.46
CA GLY A 412 8.82 25.94 8.21
C GLY A 412 8.30 24.76 7.36
N ASP A 413 8.17 24.94 6.03
CA ASP A 413 7.81 23.84 5.13
C ASP A 413 9.03 23.00 4.75
N PHE A 414 8.83 21.77 4.28
CA PHE A 414 9.92 20.94 3.78
C PHE A 414 10.57 21.55 2.53
N LYS A 415 11.91 21.42 2.43
CA LYS A 415 12.70 21.87 1.27
C LYS A 415 12.45 21.05 0.01
N TYR A 416 12.10 19.78 0.18
CA TYR A 416 11.87 18.83 -0.90
C TYR A 416 10.41 18.40 -0.91
N PRO A 417 9.81 18.21 -2.09
CA PRO A 417 8.46 17.70 -2.19
C PRO A 417 8.42 16.20 -1.89
N SER A 418 7.26 15.70 -1.46
CA SER A 418 6.96 14.27 -1.61
C SER A 418 6.69 13.93 -3.08
N TYR A 419 6.86 12.67 -3.47
CA TYR A 419 6.52 12.20 -4.81
C TYR A 419 5.04 12.45 -5.14
N VAL A 420 4.15 12.45 -4.15
CA VAL A 420 2.75 12.82 -4.43
C VAL A 420 2.61 14.32 -4.63
N GLN A 421 3.29 15.12 -3.82
CA GLN A 421 3.18 16.57 -3.88
C GLN A 421 3.54 17.11 -5.26
N ASP A 422 4.63 16.65 -5.85
CA ASP A 422 5.13 17.17 -7.12
C ASP A 422 4.84 16.27 -8.32
N ILE A 423 4.78 14.94 -8.14
CA ILE A 423 4.61 14.00 -9.26
C ILE A 423 3.18 13.44 -9.29
N MET A 424 2.83 12.52 -8.39
CA MET A 424 1.60 11.72 -8.53
C MET A 424 0.32 12.53 -8.37
N GLY A 425 0.31 13.54 -7.50
CA GLY A 425 -0.82 14.44 -7.32
C GLY A 425 -1.17 15.16 -8.63
N PRO A 426 -0.32 16.08 -9.11
CA PRO A 426 -0.62 16.87 -10.29
C PRO A 426 -0.60 16.05 -11.60
N MET A 427 0.24 15.02 -11.72
CA MET A 427 0.39 14.28 -12.97
C MET A 427 -0.50 13.03 -13.06
N CYS A 428 -1.13 12.57 -11.97
CA CYS A 428 -1.99 11.38 -12.00
C CYS A 428 -3.32 11.63 -11.27
N PHE A 429 -3.29 11.77 -9.94
CA PHE A 429 -4.50 11.79 -9.11
C PHE A 429 -5.42 12.94 -9.44
N ASP A 430 -4.89 14.13 -9.72
CA ASP A 430 -5.69 15.29 -10.09
C ASP A 430 -6.33 15.13 -11.49
N TYR A 431 -5.88 14.18 -12.32
CA TYR A 431 -6.55 13.74 -13.54
C TYR A 431 -7.45 12.50 -13.36
N GLY A 432 -7.44 11.90 -12.17
CA GLY A 432 -8.27 10.75 -11.79
C GLY A 432 -7.57 9.42 -11.98
N PHE A 433 -6.34 9.42 -12.49
CA PHE A 433 -5.53 8.21 -12.65
C PHE A 433 -5.03 7.74 -11.30
N GLY A 434 -5.31 6.48 -11.00
CA GLY A 434 -4.83 5.84 -9.79
C GLY A 434 -4.97 4.32 -9.91
N PRO A 435 -4.58 3.57 -8.87
CA PRO A 435 -4.45 2.12 -8.95
C PRO A 435 -5.77 1.47 -9.28
N PHE A 436 -5.82 0.78 -10.42
CA PHE A 436 -6.88 -0.11 -10.82
C PHE A 436 -6.32 -1.51 -10.91
N ARG A 437 -6.77 -2.40 -10.01
CA ARG A 437 -6.30 -3.79 -9.94
C ARG A 437 -7.45 -4.75 -10.09
N TRP A 438 -7.12 -5.94 -10.57
CA TRP A 438 -8.07 -7.04 -10.65
C TRP A 438 -7.42 -8.37 -10.34
N VAL A 439 -8.26 -9.34 -10.00
CA VAL A 439 -7.91 -10.73 -9.71
C VAL A 439 -8.88 -11.64 -10.45
N CYS A 440 -8.34 -12.56 -11.25
CA CYS A 440 -9.12 -13.59 -11.93
C CYS A 440 -9.50 -14.66 -10.91
N THR A 441 -10.80 -14.83 -10.62
CA THR A 441 -11.22 -15.77 -9.57
C THR A 441 -11.16 -17.23 -9.99
N SER A 442 -10.79 -17.51 -11.25
CA SER A 442 -10.37 -18.84 -11.72
C SER A 442 -9.02 -19.25 -11.16
N ASN A 443 -8.18 -18.26 -10.81
CA ASN A 443 -6.77 -18.40 -10.53
C ASN A 443 -5.97 -19.10 -11.67
N ASP A 444 -6.44 -19.00 -12.92
CA ASP A 444 -5.77 -19.51 -14.13
C ASP A 444 -4.97 -18.38 -14.83
N PRO A 445 -3.65 -18.55 -15.07
CA PRO A 445 -2.84 -17.60 -15.83
C PRO A 445 -3.39 -17.24 -17.22
N LYS A 446 -4.21 -18.11 -17.83
CA LYS A 446 -4.87 -17.83 -19.11
C LYS A 446 -5.87 -16.68 -19.02
N ASP A 447 -6.71 -16.67 -17.97
CA ASP A 447 -7.65 -15.56 -17.75
C ASP A 447 -6.89 -14.25 -17.48
N LEU A 448 -5.74 -14.32 -16.81
CA LEU A 448 -4.90 -13.14 -16.61
C LEU A 448 -4.34 -12.62 -17.94
N ALA A 449 -3.85 -13.50 -18.81
CA ALA A 449 -3.38 -13.10 -20.14
C ALA A 449 -4.51 -12.53 -21.02
N ILE A 450 -5.75 -13.01 -20.87
CA ILE A 450 -6.92 -12.47 -21.56
C ILE A 450 -7.28 -11.08 -21.01
N THR A 451 -7.34 -10.92 -19.69
CA THR A 451 -7.62 -9.62 -19.07
C THR A 451 -6.54 -8.58 -19.37
N ASP A 452 -5.25 -8.97 -19.42
CA ASP A 452 -4.15 -8.09 -19.86
C ASP A 452 -4.40 -7.56 -21.29
N LYS A 453 -4.81 -8.44 -22.22
CA LYS A 453 -5.15 -8.05 -23.61
C LYS A 453 -6.37 -7.15 -23.68
N ILE A 454 -7.44 -7.47 -22.94
CA ILE A 454 -8.66 -6.66 -22.90
C ILE A 454 -8.34 -5.24 -22.38
N ALA A 455 -7.63 -5.14 -21.24
CA ALA A 455 -7.26 -3.87 -20.66
C ALA A 455 -6.38 -3.03 -21.61
N CYS A 456 -5.40 -3.66 -22.26
CA CYS A 456 -4.57 -3.00 -23.27
C CYS A 456 -5.41 -2.44 -24.43
N SER A 457 -6.26 -3.27 -25.05
CA SER A 457 -7.10 -2.86 -26.18
C SER A 457 -8.06 -1.72 -25.82
N VAL A 458 -8.65 -1.77 -24.61
CA VAL A 458 -9.55 -0.70 -24.13
C VAL A 458 -8.79 0.63 -23.97
N LEU A 459 -7.61 0.60 -23.35
CA LEU A 459 -6.80 1.82 -23.18
C LEU A 459 -6.29 2.38 -24.53
N GLU A 460 -5.87 1.52 -25.45
CA GLU A 460 -5.45 1.93 -26.80
C GLU A 460 -6.59 2.58 -27.59
N GLU A 461 -7.81 2.08 -27.45
CA GLU A 461 -8.98 2.70 -28.07
C GLU A 461 -9.29 4.06 -27.44
N LEU A 462 -9.34 4.14 -26.11
CA LEU A 462 -9.59 5.39 -25.38
C LEU A 462 -8.54 6.46 -25.66
N MET A 463 -7.28 6.06 -25.84
CA MET A 463 -6.17 6.99 -26.09
C MET A 463 -6.32 7.75 -27.42
N LYS A 464 -7.01 7.20 -28.43
CA LYS A 464 -7.22 7.84 -29.75
C LYS A 464 -7.94 9.18 -29.61
N ASP A 465 -9.01 9.18 -28.82
CA ASP A 465 -9.89 10.34 -28.61
C ASP A 465 -9.62 11.08 -27.29
N SER A 466 -8.64 10.62 -26.52
CA SER A 466 -8.25 11.28 -25.26
C SER A 466 -7.68 12.69 -25.50
N PRO A 467 -8.03 13.68 -24.66
CA PRO A 467 -7.39 14.99 -24.62
C PRO A 467 -5.89 14.88 -24.38
N SER A 468 -5.13 15.87 -24.88
CA SER A 468 -3.68 15.96 -24.73
C SER A 468 -3.22 15.82 -23.27
N ASP A 469 -3.99 16.38 -22.34
CA ASP A 469 -3.68 16.43 -20.91
C ASP A 469 -3.55 15.05 -20.24
N ILE A 470 -4.19 14.01 -20.80
CA ILE A 470 -4.19 12.66 -20.22
C ILE A 470 -3.51 11.60 -21.09
N LYS A 471 -3.04 11.97 -22.29
CA LYS A 471 -2.42 11.01 -23.24
C LYS A 471 -1.15 10.39 -22.68
N LEU A 472 -0.41 11.15 -21.88
CA LEU A 472 0.82 10.67 -21.24
C LEU A 472 0.52 9.48 -20.30
N GLN A 473 -0.44 9.65 -19.41
CA GLN A 473 -0.83 8.66 -18.41
C GLN A 473 -1.42 7.43 -19.08
N MET A 474 -2.21 7.60 -20.15
CA MET A 474 -2.67 6.48 -20.97
C MET A 474 -1.49 5.71 -21.59
N SER A 475 -0.54 6.42 -22.20
CA SER A 475 0.65 5.80 -22.83
C SER A 475 1.49 5.01 -21.84
N ASP A 476 1.78 5.58 -20.67
CA ASP A 476 2.61 4.93 -19.64
C ASP A 476 1.94 3.62 -19.17
N ASN A 477 0.62 3.61 -19.01
CA ASN A 477 -0.13 2.43 -18.56
C ASN A 477 -0.33 1.39 -19.67
N ILE A 478 -0.44 1.80 -20.93
CA ILE A 478 -0.42 0.89 -22.09
C ILE A 478 0.94 0.19 -22.22
N ASN A 479 2.03 0.94 -22.08
CA ASN A 479 3.38 0.38 -22.13
C ASN A 479 3.60 -0.60 -20.97
N TRP A 480 3.14 -0.24 -19.77
CA TRP A 480 3.17 -1.12 -18.62
C TRP A 480 2.41 -2.44 -18.87
N ILE A 481 1.14 -2.39 -19.29
CA ILE A 481 0.33 -3.61 -19.41
C ILE A 481 0.87 -4.56 -20.49
N LYS A 482 1.47 -4.02 -21.56
CA LYS A 482 2.18 -4.80 -22.59
C LYS A 482 3.38 -5.56 -22.02
N ALA A 483 4.13 -4.95 -21.10
CA ALA A 483 5.33 -5.53 -20.51
C ALA A 483 5.08 -6.34 -19.23
N ALA A 484 3.93 -6.19 -18.58
CA ALA A 484 3.67 -6.73 -17.25
C ALA A 484 3.78 -8.26 -17.18
N GLY A 485 3.31 -8.96 -18.22
CA GLY A 485 3.41 -10.42 -18.32
C GLY A 485 4.85 -10.93 -18.45
N GLU A 486 5.67 -10.23 -19.24
CA GLU A 486 7.07 -10.59 -19.51
C GLU A 486 7.95 -10.47 -18.25
N ASN A 487 7.58 -9.56 -17.33
CA ASN A 487 8.28 -9.32 -16.08
C ASN A 487 7.99 -10.37 -14.98
N LYS A 488 7.05 -11.31 -15.18
CA LYS A 488 6.77 -12.44 -14.29
C LYS A 488 6.60 -12.08 -12.80
N MET A 489 5.89 -10.98 -12.52
CA MET A 489 5.72 -10.45 -11.15
C MET A 489 4.54 -11.05 -10.38
N VAL A 490 3.81 -12.00 -10.96
CA VAL A 490 2.63 -12.61 -10.34
C VAL A 490 3.10 -13.57 -9.23
N VAL A 491 2.56 -13.36 -8.02
CA VAL A 491 2.72 -14.24 -6.87
C VAL A 491 1.34 -14.45 -6.28
N GLY A 492 1.04 -15.65 -5.78
CA GLY A 492 -0.27 -15.99 -5.24
C GLY A 492 -1.36 -15.99 -6.31
N SER A 493 -2.38 -15.15 -6.13
CA SER A 493 -3.51 -15.01 -7.03
C SER A 493 -3.11 -14.45 -8.41
N GLN A 494 -3.77 -14.93 -9.46
CA GLN A 494 -3.66 -14.37 -10.81
C GLN A 494 -4.25 -12.95 -10.86
N ALA A 495 -3.38 -11.96 -10.70
CA ALA A 495 -3.74 -10.58 -10.49
C ALA A 495 -2.90 -9.63 -11.33
N ARG A 496 -3.45 -8.45 -11.62
CA ARG A 496 -2.78 -7.36 -12.33
C ARG A 496 -3.20 -6.01 -11.78
N ILE A 497 -2.39 -5.01 -12.06
CA ILE A 497 -2.61 -3.60 -11.76
C ILE A 497 -2.17 -2.74 -12.94
N LEU A 498 -2.82 -1.58 -13.09
CA LEU A 498 -2.37 -0.43 -13.87
C LEU A 498 -3.03 0.82 -13.27
N TYR A 499 -2.75 2.02 -13.81
CA TYR A 499 -3.49 3.24 -13.49
C TYR A 499 -4.49 3.57 -14.59
N ALA A 500 -5.71 3.94 -14.18
CA ALA A 500 -6.77 4.41 -15.07
C ALA A 500 -7.62 5.48 -14.37
N ASP A 501 -8.17 6.40 -15.16
CA ASP A 501 -9.14 7.40 -14.74
C ASP A 501 -10.57 6.84 -14.69
N ALA A 502 -11.57 7.67 -14.38
CA ALA A 502 -12.96 7.22 -14.24
C ALA A 502 -13.47 6.46 -15.47
N GLU A 503 -13.20 6.99 -16.67
CA GLU A 503 -13.62 6.39 -17.93
C GLU A 503 -12.87 5.09 -18.20
N GLY A 504 -11.55 5.08 -18.05
CA GLY A 504 -10.73 3.88 -18.22
C GLY A 504 -11.15 2.75 -17.28
N ARG A 505 -11.35 3.04 -15.98
CA ARG A 505 -11.80 2.04 -14.99
C ARG A 505 -13.14 1.44 -15.38
N MET A 506 -14.13 2.29 -15.71
CA MET A 506 -15.46 1.82 -16.09
C MET A 506 -15.44 0.98 -17.38
N LYS A 507 -14.66 1.39 -18.39
CA LYS A 507 -14.60 0.70 -19.68
C LYS A 507 -13.87 -0.64 -19.61
N ILE A 508 -12.78 -0.72 -18.84
CA ILE A 508 -12.09 -2.00 -18.60
C ILE A 508 -13.01 -2.93 -17.80
N ALA A 509 -13.66 -2.42 -16.74
CA ALA A 509 -14.60 -3.20 -15.94
C ALA A 509 -15.80 -3.71 -16.76
N GLU A 510 -16.39 -2.87 -17.62
CA GLU A 510 -17.45 -3.25 -18.55
C GLU A 510 -16.98 -4.37 -19.51
N ALA A 511 -15.78 -4.24 -20.08
CA ALA A 511 -15.21 -5.25 -20.96
C ALA A 511 -14.92 -6.58 -20.24
N PHE A 512 -14.41 -6.55 -19.01
CA PHE A 512 -14.25 -7.76 -18.20
C PHE A 512 -15.60 -8.40 -17.88
N ASN A 513 -16.61 -7.62 -17.49
CA ASN A 513 -17.93 -8.17 -17.19
C ASN A 513 -18.54 -8.85 -18.41
N ASN A 514 -18.42 -8.24 -19.59
CA ASN A 514 -18.88 -8.84 -20.86
C ASN A 514 -18.12 -10.14 -21.18
N ALA A 515 -16.80 -10.16 -20.97
CA ALA A 515 -16.00 -11.36 -21.19
C ALA A 515 -16.32 -12.51 -20.19
N VAL A 516 -16.80 -12.19 -18.99
CA VAL A 516 -17.36 -13.21 -18.07
C VAL A 516 -18.72 -13.68 -18.56
N PHE A 517 -19.57 -12.78 -19.04
CA PHE A 517 -20.92 -13.10 -19.55
C PHE A 517 -20.88 -14.02 -20.79
N ASP A 518 -19.99 -13.74 -21.75
CA ASP A 518 -19.88 -14.51 -22.99
C ASP A 518 -18.99 -15.77 -22.88
N GLY A 519 -18.35 -15.97 -21.72
CA GLY A 519 -17.49 -17.12 -21.44
C GLY A 519 -16.07 -17.03 -21.98
N THR A 520 -15.64 -15.86 -22.50
CA THR A 520 -14.24 -15.59 -22.86
C THR A 520 -13.32 -15.70 -21.65
N LEU A 521 -13.76 -15.20 -20.49
CA LEU A 521 -13.14 -15.46 -19.18
C LEU A 521 -13.84 -16.64 -18.51
N SER A 522 -13.05 -17.55 -17.94
CA SER A 522 -13.58 -18.81 -17.41
C SER A 522 -14.33 -18.66 -16.07
N ALA A 523 -14.09 -17.56 -15.36
CA ALA A 523 -14.69 -17.28 -14.05
C ALA A 523 -14.84 -15.77 -13.83
N PRO A 524 -15.59 -15.34 -12.78
CA PRO A 524 -15.68 -13.96 -12.36
C PRO A 524 -14.32 -13.26 -12.14
N VAL A 525 -14.35 -11.93 -12.12
CA VAL A 525 -13.17 -11.08 -11.86
C VAL A 525 -13.46 -10.18 -10.66
N VAL A 526 -12.56 -10.15 -9.70
CA VAL A 526 -12.59 -9.18 -8.60
C VAL A 526 -11.84 -7.93 -9.05
N LEU A 527 -12.49 -6.77 -9.00
CA LEU A 527 -11.84 -5.47 -9.04
C LEU A 527 -11.50 -4.99 -7.64
N GLY A 528 -10.46 -4.17 -7.54
CA GLY A 528 -10.15 -3.40 -6.34
C GLY A 528 -9.11 -2.33 -6.64
N ARG A 529 -8.49 -1.82 -5.58
CA ARG A 529 -7.38 -0.85 -5.67
C ARG A 529 -6.53 -0.82 -4.41
N ASP A 530 -5.40 -0.11 -4.49
CA ASP A 530 -4.75 0.37 -3.28
C ASP A 530 -5.59 1.47 -2.63
N HIS A 531 -5.32 1.79 -1.37
CA HIS A 531 -5.91 3.00 -0.78
C HIS A 531 -5.15 4.25 -1.25
N HIS A 532 -3.92 4.09 -1.76
CA HIS A 532 -3.14 5.12 -2.46
C HIS A 532 -3.80 5.53 -3.79
N ASP A 533 -4.88 6.28 -3.71
CA ASP A 533 -5.72 6.66 -4.86
C ASP A 533 -6.30 8.07 -4.70
N VAL A 534 -6.91 8.58 -5.78
CA VAL A 534 -7.48 9.92 -5.93
C VAL A 534 -8.41 10.33 -4.78
N SER A 535 -9.32 9.44 -4.35
CA SER A 535 -10.39 9.74 -3.39
C SER A 535 -10.29 8.96 -2.08
N GLY A 536 -9.57 7.84 -2.10
CA GLY A 536 -9.61 6.86 -1.02
C GLY A 536 -8.92 7.33 0.26
N THR A 537 -8.02 8.31 0.21
CA THR A 537 -7.13 8.61 1.33
C THR A 537 -6.92 10.10 1.54
N ASP A 538 -7.06 10.53 2.80
CA ASP A 538 -6.59 11.82 3.29
C ASP A 538 -5.30 11.63 4.10
N SER A 539 -4.22 12.27 3.63
CA SER A 539 -2.85 12.08 4.12
C SER A 539 -2.01 13.33 3.79
N PRO A 540 -1.83 14.26 4.74
CA PRO A 540 -1.14 15.53 4.49
C PRO A 540 0.32 15.36 4.08
N TYR A 541 0.92 14.22 4.39
CA TYR A 541 2.32 13.92 4.07
C TYR A 541 2.47 13.08 2.80
N ARG A 542 1.37 12.70 2.15
CA ARG A 542 1.40 11.85 0.96
C ARG A 542 0.21 12.14 0.04
N GLU A 543 -0.87 11.35 0.07
CA GLU A 543 -1.98 11.41 -0.91
C GLU A 543 -2.62 12.79 -1.12
N THR A 544 -2.65 13.62 -0.09
CA THR A 544 -3.22 14.98 -0.13
C THR A 544 -2.20 16.05 0.17
N SER A 545 -0.90 15.74 0.00
CA SER A 545 0.20 16.71 0.21
C SER A 545 0.27 17.81 -0.85
N ASN A 546 -0.43 17.67 -1.98
CA ASN A 546 -0.61 18.72 -2.99
C ASN A 546 -1.90 19.54 -2.81
N ILE A 547 -2.49 19.56 -1.60
CA ILE A 547 -3.72 20.30 -1.27
C ILE A 547 -3.37 21.49 -0.39
N TYR A 548 -3.50 22.70 -0.94
CA TYR A 548 -2.97 23.92 -0.32
C TYR A 548 -4.04 24.84 0.30
N ASP A 549 -5.32 24.46 0.27
CA ASP A 549 -6.41 25.23 0.88
C ASP A 549 -6.53 25.04 2.40
N GLY A 550 -5.59 24.30 3.00
CA GLY A 550 -5.59 23.92 4.42
C GLY A 550 -6.36 22.64 4.71
N SER A 551 -7.16 22.12 3.77
CA SER A 551 -7.98 20.92 3.99
C SER A 551 -7.17 19.61 3.99
N GLN A 552 -5.87 19.63 3.69
CA GLN A 552 -5.01 18.44 3.69
C GLN A 552 -4.99 17.69 5.04
N PHE A 553 -5.39 18.34 6.13
CA PHE A 553 -5.49 17.75 7.48
C PHE A 553 -6.88 17.22 7.84
N THR A 554 -7.89 17.39 6.96
CA THR A 554 -9.23 16.83 7.19
C THR A 554 -9.30 15.40 6.66
N ALA A 555 -10.34 14.65 7.06
CA ALA A 555 -10.54 13.25 6.66
C ALA A 555 -11.89 13.02 5.95
N ASP A 556 -12.55 14.11 5.53
CA ASP A 556 -13.90 14.06 4.98
C ASP A 556 -13.95 13.26 3.67
N MET A 557 -12.94 13.42 2.81
CA MET A 557 -12.92 12.78 1.48
C MET A 557 -12.87 11.25 1.61
N ALA A 558 -11.97 10.73 2.44
CA ALA A 558 -11.83 9.30 2.66
C ALA A 558 -13.09 8.67 3.29
N ILE A 559 -13.70 9.37 4.26
CA ILE A 559 -14.95 8.93 4.91
C ILE A 559 -16.14 8.97 3.94
N GLN A 560 -16.28 10.05 3.17
CA GLN A 560 -17.32 10.15 2.15
C GLN A 560 -17.14 9.08 1.07
N ASN A 561 -15.89 8.78 0.68
CA ASN A 561 -15.62 7.79 -0.36
C ASN A 561 -16.16 6.41 0.02
N VAL A 562 -15.73 5.88 1.17
CA VAL A 562 -16.13 4.54 1.64
C VAL A 562 -17.65 4.44 1.86
N ILE A 563 -18.27 5.50 2.36
CA ILE A 563 -19.73 5.57 2.53
C ILE A 563 -20.41 5.53 1.16
N GLY A 564 -19.95 6.36 0.22
CA GLY A 564 -20.53 6.44 -1.10
C GLY A 564 -20.32 5.19 -1.96
N ASP A 565 -19.20 4.47 -1.80
CA ASP A 565 -18.97 3.17 -2.44
C ASP A 565 -19.95 2.11 -1.91
N SER A 566 -20.21 2.14 -0.59
CA SER A 566 -21.01 1.13 0.11
C SER A 566 -22.45 1.02 -0.41
N PHE A 567 -23.06 2.13 -0.82
CA PHE A 567 -24.43 2.13 -1.37
C PHE A 567 -24.47 2.25 -2.90
N ARG A 568 -23.32 2.11 -3.58
CA ARG A 568 -23.22 2.10 -5.05
C ARG A 568 -22.83 0.75 -5.63
N GLY A 569 -22.75 -0.29 -4.79
CA GLY A 569 -22.61 -1.67 -5.26
C GLY A 569 -21.23 -2.28 -5.12
N ALA A 570 -20.35 -1.69 -4.29
CA ALA A 570 -19.15 -2.38 -3.84
C ALA A 570 -19.51 -3.75 -3.24
N THR A 571 -18.71 -4.78 -3.52
CA THR A 571 -18.88 -6.10 -2.91
C THR A 571 -18.38 -6.10 -1.47
N TRP A 572 -17.32 -5.36 -1.17
CA TRP A 572 -16.95 -4.97 0.19
C TRP A 572 -16.29 -3.60 0.18
N VAL A 573 -16.32 -2.94 1.34
CA VAL A 573 -15.65 -1.66 1.55
C VAL A 573 -14.81 -1.70 2.82
N SER A 574 -13.81 -0.83 2.89
CA SER A 574 -12.89 -0.75 4.01
C SER A 574 -12.49 0.68 4.34
N ILE A 575 -12.32 0.99 5.62
CA ILE A 575 -11.76 2.25 6.11
C ILE A 575 -10.74 1.99 7.21
N HIS A 576 -9.53 2.50 7.01
CA HIS A 576 -8.35 2.21 7.82
C HIS A 576 -7.72 3.49 8.38
N ASN A 577 -6.98 3.35 9.49
CA ASN A 577 -6.17 4.39 10.10
C ASN A 577 -4.68 4.09 9.88
N GLY A 578 -3.98 5.05 9.30
CA GLY A 578 -2.53 5.12 9.23
C GLY A 578 -1.87 4.41 8.05
N GLY A 579 -2.64 3.96 7.05
CA GLY A 579 -2.08 3.28 5.89
C GLY A 579 -1.03 4.13 5.18
N GLY A 580 0.15 3.57 4.93
CA GLY A 580 1.24 4.28 4.29
C GLY A 580 2.19 5.01 5.24
N VAL A 581 1.80 6.20 5.68
CA VAL A 581 2.68 7.12 6.44
C VAL A 581 2.82 6.73 7.91
N GLY A 582 1.83 6.04 8.49
CA GLY A 582 1.85 5.57 9.87
C GLY A 582 0.59 5.89 10.65
N TRP A 583 0.41 5.20 11.78
CA TRP A 583 -0.79 5.30 12.63
C TRP A 583 -1.07 6.72 13.12
N GLY A 584 -2.31 7.18 12.96
CA GLY A 584 -2.77 8.50 13.41
C GLY A 584 -2.50 9.65 12.44
N GLU A 585 -1.70 9.41 11.39
CA GLU A 585 -1.34 10.44 10.40
C GLU A 585 -2.25 10.41 9.15
N VAL A 586 -3.05 9.35 8.98
CA VAL A 586 -3.78 9.06 7.72
C VAL A 586 -5.14 8.42 8.00
N ILE A 587 -6.15 8.77 7.20
CA ILE A 587 -7.39 8.00 7.07
C ILE A 587 -7.52 7.54 5.62
N ASN A 588 -7.60 6.21 5.42
CA ASN A 588 -7.47 5.61 4.10
C ASN A 588 -8.49 4.47 3.88
N GLY A 589 -9.23 4.51 2.79
CA GLY A 589 -10.28 3.56 2.42
C GLY A 589 -10.12 2.95 1.03
N GLY A 590 -10.78 1.82 0.84
CA GLY A 590 -10.76 1.06 -0.40
C GLY A 590 -11.95 0.12 -0.52
N PHE A 591 -12.07 -0.50 -1.69
CA PHE A 591 -13.18 -1.37 -2.04
C PHE A 591 -12.68 -2.66 -2.71
N GLY A 592 -13.56 -3.66 -2.76
CA GLY A 592 -13.51 -4.71 -3.77
C GLY A 592 -14.88 -4.95 -4.39
N MET A 593 -14.89 -5.36 -5.67
CA MET A 593 -16.12 -5.56 -6.46
C MET A 593 -16.00 -6.81 -7.32
N LEU A 594 -16.96 -7.73 -7.20
CA LEU A 594 -17.05 -8.90 -8.07
C LEU A 594 -17.81 -8.56 -9.37
N LEU A 595 -17.17 -8.80 -10.51
CA LEU A 595 -17.76 -8.84 -11.84
C LEU A 595 -18.11 -10.29 -12.18
N ASP A 596 -19.39 -10.60 -12.19
CA ASP A 596 -19.93 -11.94 -12.40
C ASP A 596 -20.63 -12.11 -13.76
N GLY A 597 -20.52 -11.12 -14.65
CA GLY A 597 -21.16 -11.10 -15.96
C GLY A 597 -22.63 -10.69 -15.94
N SER A 598 -23.21 -10.41 -14.77
CA SER A 598 -24.61 -10.01 -14.65
C SER A 598 -24.85 -8.54 -15.03
N ALA A 599 -26.12 -8.22 -15.36
CA ALA A 599 -26.56 -6.83 -15.52
C ALA A 599 -26.46 -6.05 -14.19
N ASP A 600 -26.55 -6.73 -13.04
CA ASP A 600 -26.38 -6.10 -11.74
C ASP A 600 -24.92 -5.69 -11.50
N SER A 601 -23.93 -6.51 -11.85
CA SER A 601 -22.52 -6.09 -11.77
C SER A 601 -22.22 -4.94 -12.74
N GLU A 602 -22.82 -4.93 -13.94
CA GLU A 602 -22.70 -3.81 -14.88
C GLU A 602 -23.27 -2.49 -14.32
N ARG A 603 -24.46 -2.53 -13.71
CA ARG A 603 -25.05 -1.36 -13.05
C ARG A 603 -24.18 -0.87 -11.89
N ARG A 604 -23.67 -1.79 -11.06
CA ARG A 604 -22.84 -1.49 -9.89
C ARG A 604 -21.48 -0.92 -10.27
N LEU A 605 -20.78 -1.50 -11.27
CA LEU A 605 -19.47 -0.99 -11.70
C LEU A 605 -19.56 0.44 -12.25
N LYS A 606 -20.61 0.76 -13.03
CA LYS A 606 -20.82 2.10 -13.58
C LYS A 606 -21.11 3.12 -12.49
N SER A 607 -21.92 2.73 -11.50
CA SER A 607 -22.29 3.62 -10.38
C SER A 607 -21.12 3.87 -9.42
N MET A 608 -20.47 2.80 -8.95
CA MET A 608 -19.43 2.89 -7.93
C MET A 608 -18.13 3.48 -8.47
N LEU A 609 -17.60 3.02 -9.61
CA LEU A 609 -16.32 3.50 -10.13
C LEU A 609 -16.38 4.97 -10.55
N PHE A 610 -17.55 5.44 -11.00
CA PHE A 610 -17.77 6.86 -11.26
C PHE A 610 -17.67 7.70 -9.98
N TRP A 611 -18.22 7.23 -8.86
CA TRP A 611 -18.12 7.90 -7.56
C TRP A 611 -16.70 7.81 -6.97
N ASP A 612 -16.12 6.61 -6.92
CA ASP A 612 -14.81 6.33 -6.31
C ASP A 612 -13.69 7.19 -6.92
N VAL A 613 -13.82 7.60 -8.17
CA VAL A 613 -12.88 8.55 -8.81
C VAL A 613 -13.34 10.00 -8.66
N ASN A 614 -14.59 10.32 -9.03
CA ASN A 614 -15.00 11.71 -9.15
C ASN A 614 -15.25 12.42 -7.81
N ASN A 615 -15.42 11.69 -6.70
CA ASN A 615 -15.45 12.26 -5.36
C ASN A 615 -14.14 13.02 -5.05
N GLY A 616 -13.01 12.34 -5.19
CA GLY A 616 -11.69 12.92 -4.95
C GLY A 616 -11.33 13.99 -5.97
N ILE A 617 -11.68 13.80 -7.25
CA ILE A 617 -11.53 14.87 -8.26
C ILE A 617 -12.32 16.12 -7.89
N SER A 618 -13.56 15.98 -7.41
CA SER A 618 -14.36 17.12 -6.95
C SER A 618 -13.71 17.82 -5.75
N ARG A 619 -13.19 17.07 -4.77
CA ARG A 619 -12.48 17.66 -3.63
C ARG A 619 -11.20 18.38 -4.07
N ARG A 620 -10.36 17.72 -4.88
CA ARG A 620 -9.09 18.28 -5.41
C ARG A 620 -9.34 19.53 -6.24
N SER A 621 -10.41 19.53 -7.04
CA SER A 621 -10.90 20.70 -7.76
C SER A 621 -11.27 21.82 -6.78
N TRP A 622 -12.07 21.55 -5.75
CA TRP A 622 -12.43 22.54 -4.72
C TRP A 622 -11.21 23.16 -4.01
N ALA A 623 -10.18 22.36 -3.76
CA ALA A 623 -8.88 22.81 -3.25
C ALA A 623 -8.04 23.63 -4.26
N ARG A 624 -8.59 23.90 -5.43
CA ARG A 624 -8.06 24.73 -6.53
C ARG A 624 -6.95 24.07 -7.36
N ASN A 625 -6.83 22.74 -7.34
CA ASN A 625 -5.90 22.05 -8.24
C ASN A 625 -6.37 22.19 -9.69
N LYS A 626 -5.47 22.68 -10.55
CA LYS A 626 -5.78 23.05 -11.94
C LYS A 626 -6.20 21.84 -12.77
N GLU A 627 -5.48 20.73 -12.60
CA GLU A 627 -5.68 19.47 -13.31
C GLU A 627 -7.01 18.83 -12.89
N ALA A 628 -7.37 18.91 -11.60
CA ALA A 628 -8.66 18.46 -11.09
C ALA A 628 -9.82 19.31 -11.58
N ASN A 629 -9.62 20.63 -11.74
CA ASN A 629 -10.62 21.51 -12.38
C ASN A 629 -10.90 21.12 -13.83
N PHE A 630 -9.88 20.63 -14.56
CA PHE A 630 -10.06 20.08 -15.91
C PHE A 630 -10.82 18.75 -15.86
N ALA A 631 -10.38 17.80 -15.03
CA ALA A 631 -10.97 16.47 -14.94
C ALA A 631 -12.45 16.51 -14.54
N ILE A 632 -12.81 17.32 -13.54
CA ILE A 632 -14.19 17.39 -13.05
C ILE A 632 -15.16 18.01 -14.06
N LYS A 633 -14.69 18.99 -14.85
CA LYS A 633 -15.50 19.60 -15.92
C LYS A 633 -15.83 18.56 -16.98
N ARG A 634 -14.86 17.74 -17.37
CA ARG A 634 -15.09 16.62 -18.30
C ARG A 634 -16.06 15.61 -17.71
N ALA A 635 -15.91 15.24 -16.43
CA ALA A 635 -16.83 14.31 -15.76
C ALA A 635 -18.28 14.83 -15.74
N MET A 636 -18.50 16.13 -15.50
CA MET A 636 -19.83 16.76 -15.57
C MET A 636 -20.39 16.79 -17.00
N GLN A 637 -19.55 16.93 -18.03
CA GLN A 637 -19.98 16.84 -19.43
C GLN A 637 -20.39 15.41 -19.81
N MET A 638 -19.64 14.41 -19.33
CA MET A 638 -19.94 13.00 -19.59
C MET A 638 -21.21 12.53 -18.87
N ASN A 639 -21.50 13.07 -17.69
CA ASN A 639 -22.69 12.74 -16.92
C ASN A 639 -23.39 14.01 -16.41
N PRO A 640 -24.45 14.48 -17.11
CA PRO A 640 -25.18 15.69 -16.73
C PRO A 640 -25.87 15.65 -15.36
N ASN A 641 -26.01 14.47 -14.75
CA ASN A 641 -26.52 14.34 -13.38
C ASN A 641 -25.44 14.65 -12.33
N LEU A 642 -24.16 14.65 -12.71
CA LEU A 642 -23.09 15.16 -11.86
C LEU A 642 -23.07 16.68 -11.96
N LYS A 643 -23.32 17.34 -10.82
CA LYS A 643 -23.18 18.78 -10.68
C LYS A 643 -22.41 19.08 -9.40
N VAL A 644 -21.19 19.58 -9.54
CA VAL A 644 -20.33 19.95 -8.41
C VAL A 644 -20.14 21.45 -8.33
N THR A 645 -19.71 21.93 -7.16
CA THR A 645 -19.31 23.32 -6.98
C THR A 645 -17.89 23.51 -7.52
N MET A 646 -17.74 24.37 -8.52
CA MET A 646 -16.42 24.79 -9.01
C MET A 646 -15.87 25.92 -8.13
N PRO A 647 -14.58 25.92 -7.77
CA PRO A 647 -13.99 27.05 -7.05
C PRO A 647 -13.87 28.27 -7.96
N ASN A 648 -14.01 29.45 -7.36
CA ASN A 648 -13.51 30.70 -7.94
C ASN A 648 -12.11 30.97 -7.35
N ILE A 649 -11.20 31.48 -8.17
CA ILE A 649 -9.84 31.82 -7.73
C ILE A 649 -9.85 33.28 -7.27
N ALA A 650 -9.35 33.52 -6.05
CA ALA A 650 -9.19 34.87 -5.52
C ALA A 650 -7.95 35.54 -6.15
N ASP A 651 -7.95 36.87 -6.18
CA ASP A 651 -6.79 37.65 -6.62
C ASP A 651 -5.76 37.73 -5.47
N ASP A 652 -4.59 37.14 -5.66
CA ASP A 652 -3.53 37.12 -4.65
C ASP A 652 -3.03 38.53 -4.32
N ASP A 653 -3.02 39.47 -5.27
CA ASP A 653 -2.62 40.86 -5.01
C ASP A 653 -3.62 41.54 -4.06
N LEU A 654 -4.91 41.26 -4.23
CA LEU A 654 -5.94 41.74 -3.31
C LEU A 654 -5.71 41.18 -1.89
N ILE A 655 -5.43 39.88 -1.77
CA ILE A 655 -5.23 39.22 -0.46
C ILE A 655 -3.94 39.70 0.23
N ASN A 656 -2.83 39.82 -0.50
CA ASN A 656 -1.54 40.22 0.04
C ASN A 656 -1.50 41.68 0.52
N ASN A 657 -2.43 42.53 0.07
CA ASN A 657 -2.57 43.91 0.50
C ASN A 657 -3.53 44.12 1.69
N LEU A 658 -4.13 43.05 2.23
CA LEU A 658 -4.97 43.12 3.44
C LEU A 658 -4.09 43.28 4.69
N GLU A 659 -4.48 44.17 5.60
CA GLU A 659 -3.83 44.32 6.91
C GLU A 659 -4.43 43.30 7.90
N PHE A 660 -3.61 42.38 8.45
CA PHE A 660 -3.99 41.38 9.45
C PHE A 660 -3.23 41.54 10.77
#